data_AF-A0A1H0N577-F1
#
_entry.id   AF-A0A1H0N577-F1
#
_cell.length_a   1.000
_cell.length_b   1.000
_cell.length_c   1.000
_cell.angle_alpha   90.00
_cell.angle_beta   90.00
_cell.angle_gamma   90.00
#
_symmetry.space_group_name_H-M   'P 1'
#
loop_
_entity.id
_entity.type
_entity.pdbx_description
1 polymer ?
#
loop_
_entity_poly.entity_id
_entity_poly.type
_entity_poly.pdbx_seq_one_letter_code
_entity_poly.pdbx_strand_id
1 'polypeptide(L)'
;MLDYAKAHIVLATDSLDPSGMGEHMLALGRALSDRFKMTLALPGLSRGRPMMARAKQYGMAVKVLDHDFSTWLSRAGVDLLHVHAGIGWEGHDLARSALALGLPVIRTEHLPYVLTDDEQKERYFEGIANIDQIVVVSKASEQSYCENGIAGLKLTTVFNGVYPLETTRPPKSIMEDLELEGARVLLTTARFTQQKNHAILMEALPAIVRNHPDVLLLAAGEGPQLDTIRSLADNLGVSKHVRFLGQRSDIGNLMSIAEIFVLPSLFEGLPLVVLEAMAAGVPVVASKVGGNYDALGEDHPFYFCPTDAVGLGEMVCLALSHPDLGETTAKAARRRYRAQFSAERMAAETASIYLRHLTQGSPIRRKTIMETVRIGFIGAGGIARRHLDIIAGFDDVQLVGLADPDLERANSAASVFGMRGFPDALAMLAECEIDAAFVCVPPFAHGDIERELAERRIPFFVEKPLSLDIETAEEVACLVEDLVTAVGYHWRYLDTVEEARDLLIGNPPQLVAGYWLDQTPPPRWWWKQAAAGGQIVEQATHIIDLARYLVGDITEVSGLSNHLERADFPGLDVATASVSSLRFATGAVGTISSTCLLRWGHRIGLHLFADGLAIELSERDIMVDVGAGRPSRTAGGDPVLLQDRHFIDAVKGRPNNIRCRYRDALQTHRVALAISDSMRTCQTVTI
;
A
#
# COMPACT_ATOMS: atom_id res chain seq x y z
N MET A 1 14.45 22.58 -7.62
CA MET A 1 15.19 21.99 -6.49
C MET A 1 14.74 22.73 -5.24
N LEU A 2 13.90 22.10 -4.42
CA LEU A 2 13.57 22.63 -3.09
C LEU A 2 14.63 22.12 -2.11
N ASP A 3 15.29 23.07 -1.44
CA ASP A 3 16.40 22.80 -0.53
C ASP A 3 15.86 22.35 0.84
N TYR A 4 15.40 21.10 0.90
CA TYR A 4 15.06 20.46 2.16
C TYR A 4 16.36 20.15 2.92
N ALA A 5 16.53 20.78 4.09
CA ALA A 5 17.45 20.25 5.09
C ALA A 5 17.12 18.76 5.32
N LYS A 6 18.10 17.87 5.12
CA LYS A 6 17.90 16.42 5.10
C LYS A 6 17.08 15.95 6.31
N ALA A 7 15.85 15.48 6.07
CA ALA A 7 14.95 15.03 7.13
C ALA A 7 15.59 13.93 7.98
N HIS A 8 15.33 13.96 9.27
CA HIS A 8 15.98 13.14 10.30
C HIS A 8 15.18 11.88 10.59
N ILE A 9 15.65 10.75 10.04
CA ILE A 9 15.00 9.45 10.19
C ILE A 9 15.75 8.62 11.23
N VAL A 10 15.01 8.04 12.17
CA VAL A 10 15.56 7.11 13.17
C VAL A 10 15.16 5.69 12.81
N LEU A 11 16.12 4.85 12.42
CA LEU A 11 15.93 3.41 12.32
C LEU A 11 16.10 2.81 13.72
N ALA A 12 15.09 2.14 14.25
CA ALA A 12 15.08 1.66 15.63
C ALA A 12 14.63 0.20 15.78
N THR A 13 15.26 -0.52 16.71
CA THR A 13 14.77 -1.80 17.23
C THR A 13 15.26 -1.99 18.66
N ASP A 14 14.44 -2.59 19.51
CA ASP A 14 14.78 -2.97 20.89
C ASP A 14 15.33 -4.42 20.97
N SER A 15 15.44 -5.11 19.83
CA SER A 15 16.01 -6.45 19.76
C SER A 15 17.45 -6.51 20.31
N LEU A 16 17.70 -7.49 21.18
CA LEU A 16 19.03 -7.76 21.74
C LEU A 16 19.95 -8.55 20.79
N ASP A 17 19.42 -9.08 19.68
CA ASP A 17 20.21 -9.74 18.64
C ASP A 17 19.58 -9.51 17.25
N PRO A 18 19.68 -8.29 16.69
CA PRO A 18 18.97 -7.91 15.47
C PRO A 18 19.45 -8.67 14.22
N SER A 19 20.63 -9.30 14.25
CA SER A 19 21.11 -10.24 13.23
C SER A 19 20.87 -9.74 11.78
N GLY A 20 20.20 -10.50 10.92
CA GLY A 20 19.88 -10.11 9.54
C GLY A 20 18.99 -8.86 9.42
N MET A 21 18.04 -8.65 10.35
CA MET A 21 17.27 -7.39 10.40
C MET A 21 18.20 -6.20 10.69
N GLY A 22 19.26 -6.41 11.48
CA GLY A 22 20.31 -5.41 11.70
C GLY A 22 21.16 -5.11 10.46
N GLU A 23 21.52 -6.12 9.67
CA GLU A 23 22.21 -5.90 8.39
C GLU A 23 21.32 -5.17 7.37
N HIS A 24 20.01 -5.45 7.34
CA HIS A 24 19.05 -4.65 6.56
C HIS A 24 19.06 -3.18 7.02
N MET A 25 18.96 -2.92 8.33
CA MET A 25 18.98 -1.54 8.86
C MET A 25 20.27 -0.81 8.47
N LEU A 26 21.42 -1.50 8.48
CA LEU A 26 22.69 -0.93 8.01
C LEU A 26 22.69 -0.65 6.50
N ALA A 27 22.20 -1.59 5.68
CA ALA A 27 22.15 -1.43 4.23
C ALA A 27 21.19 -0.29 3.81
N LEU A 28 19.99 -0.26 4.38
CA LEU A 28 18.98 0.78 4.20
C LEU A 28 19.53 2.15 4.62
N GLY A 29 20.04 2.25 5.85
CA GLY A 29 20.57 3.51 6.38
C GLY A 29 21.79 4.03 5.62
N ARG A 30 22.66 3.15 5.12
CA ARG A 30 23.78 3.52 4.23
C ARG A 30 23.28 4.04 2.88
N ALA A 31 22.30 3.40 2.27
CA ALA A 31 21.74 3.81 0.98
C ALA A 31 20.92 5.12 1.06
N LEU A 32 20.46 5.49 2.27
CA LEU A 32 19.65 6.69 2.53
C LEU A 32 20.42 7.89 3.09
N SER A 33 21.65 7.73 3.58
CA SER A 33 22.41 8.83 4.21
C SER A 33 22.71 10.02 3.27
N ASP A 34 22.73 9.78 1.95
CA ASP A 34 22.84 10.84 0.95
C ASP A 34 21.57 11.68 0.79
N ARG A 35 20.39 11.15 1.17
CA ARG A 35 19.08 11.81 1.05
C ARG A 35 18.56 12.35 2.39
N PHE A 36 18.83 11.61 3.47
CA PHE A 36 18.27 11.83 4.80
C PHE A 36 19.37 11.88 5.86
N LYS A 37 19.10 12.57 6.97
CA LYS A 37 19.93 12.49 8.16
C LYS A 37 19.54 11.20 8.88
N MET A 38 20.38 10.19 8.85
CA MET A 38 20.06 8.88 9.42
C MET A 38 20.62 8.73 10.84
N THR A 39 19.80 8.29 11.79
CA THR A 39 20.21 7.80 13.11
C THR A 39 19.83 6.34 13.28
N LEU A 40 20.75 5.53 13.81
CA LEU A 40 20.48 4.14 14.20
C LEU A 40 20.32 4.03 15.72
N ALA A 41 19.18 3.53 16.18
CA ALA A 41 18.84 3.38 17.59
C ALA A 41 18.77 1.90 18.01
N LEU A 42 19.62 1.48 18.96
CA LEU A 42 19.78 0.08 19.39
C LEU A 42 20.05 -0.03 20.91
N PRO A 43 19.80 -1.19 21.56
CA PRO A 43 20.17 -1.42 22.96
C PRO A 43 21.69 -1.36 23.19
N GLY A 44 22.14 -0.76 24.30
CA GLY A 44 23.57 -0.52 24.55
C GLY A 44 24.40 -1.72 25.01
N LEU A 45 23.76 -2.77 25.52
CA LEU A 45 24.41 -3.97 26.07
C LEU A 45 24.42 -5.17 25.12
N SER A 46 23.85 -5.03 23.92
CA SER A 46 23.60 -6.13 22.97
C SER A 46 24.74 -6.39 21.97
N ARG A 47 24.53 -7.35 21.05
CA ARG A 47 25.30 -7.49 19.80
C ARG A 47 25.22 -6.27 18.87
N GLY A 48 24.46 -5.23 19.23
CA GLY A 48 24.36 -3.96 18.51
C GLY A 48 25.63 -3.09 18.56
N ARG A 49 26.59 -3.29 19.47
CA ARG A 49 27.79 -2.43 19.55
C ARG A 49 28.67 -2.44 18.28
N PRO A 50 29.01 -3.60 17.67
CA PRO A 50 29.66 -3.64 16.35
C PRO A 50 28.82 -3.00 15.23
N MET A 51 27.50 -3.19 15.25
CA MET A 51 26.56 -2.59 14.30
C MET A 51 26.56 -1.05 14.40
N MET A 52 26.55 -0.49 15.61
CA MET A 52 26.73 0.94 15.87
C MET A 52 28.06 1.49 15.33
N ALA A 53 29.16 0.72 15.41
CA ALA A 53 30.45 1.15 14.87
C ALA A 53 30.41 1.22 13.32
N ARG A 54 29.84 0.21 12.66
CA ARG A 54 29.61 0.21 11.20
C ARG A 54 28.65 1.31 10.75
N ALA A 55 27.62 1.61 11.53
CA ALA A 55 26.69 2.69 11.23
C ALA A 55 27.37 4.06 11.15
N LYS A 56 28.28 4.35 12.10
CA LYS A 56 29.12 5.55 12.07
C LYS A 56 30.05 5.59 10.85
N GLN A 57 30.62 4.45 10.45
CA GLN A 57 31.43 4.35 9.23
C GLN A 57 30.63 4.66 7.95
N TYR A 58 29.32 4.36 7.94
CA TYR A 58 28.40 4.69 6.85
C TYR A 58 27.78 6.11 6.98
N GLY A 59 28.31 6.96 7.86
CA GLY A 59 27.87 8.34 8.03
C GLY A 59 26.58 8.54 8.85
N MET A 60 26.08 7.49 9.52
CA MET A 60 24.90 7.58 10.37
C MET A 60 25.26 8.02 11.80
N ALA A 61 24.36 8.80 12.41
CA ALA A 61 24.37 9.01 13.85
C ALA A 61 23.88 7.75 14.58
N VAL A 62 24.12 7.68 15.89
CA VAL A 62 23.80 6.51 16.72
C VAL A 62 23.21 6.95 18.06
N LYS A 63 22.10 6.34 18.46
CA LYS A 63 21.48 6.48 19.79
C LYS A 63 21.46 5.12 20.50
N VAL A 64 21.91 5.09 21.75
CA VAL A 64 21.66 3.96 22.64
C VAL A 64 20.24 4.07 23.18
N LEU A 65 19.46 2.99 23.10
CA LEU A 65 18.14 2.93 23.73
C LEU A 65 18.28 2.85 25.25
N ASP A 66 17.57 3.74 25.93
CA ASP A 66 17.52 3.95 27.37
C ASP A 66 16.15 4.54 27.76
N HIS A 67 15.90 4.74 29.05
CA HIS A 67 14.65 5.32 29.57
C HIS A 67 14.38 6.75 29.06
N ASP A 68 15.42 7.45 28.61
CA ASP A 68 15.32 8.80 28.05
C ASP A 68 14.99 8.82 26.55
N PHE A 69 14.69 7.67 25.90
CA PHE A 69 14.47 7.63 24.45
C PHE A 69 13.35 8.57 23.97
N SER A 70 12.20 8.62 24.65
CA SER A 70 11.11 9.57 24.32
C SER A 70 11.54 11.04 24.54
N THR A 71 12.17 11.35 25.67
CA THR A 71 12.76 12.67 25.95
C THR A 71 13.76 13.08 24.86
N TRP A 72 14.59 12.14 24.39
CA TRP A 72 15.56 12.34 23.34
C TRP A 72 14.89 12.59 21.98
N LEU A 73 13.89 11.79 21.58
CA LEU A 73 13.12 11.99 20.34
C LEU A 73 12.58 13.43 20.26
N SER A 74 11.97 13.93 21.34
CA SER A 74 11.41 15.29 21.39
C SER A 74 12.43 16.42 21.21
N ARG A 75 13.71 16.16 21.47
CA ARG A 75 14.81 17.16 21.43
C ARG A 75 15.74 17.00 20.24
N ALA A 76 15.81 15.81 19.65
CA ALA A 76 16.76 15.46 18.60
C ALA A 76 16.35 15.98 17.21
N GLY A 77 15.17 16.61 17.10
CA GLY A 77 14.58 17.06 15.83
C GLY A 77 14.45 15.88 14.87
N VAL A 78 13.68 14.87 15.29
CA VAL A 78 13.39 13.65 14.52
C VAL A 78 12.09 13.87 13.75
N ASP A 79 12.06 13.38 12.52
CA ASP A 79 10.98 13.64 11.57
C ASP A 79 10.15 12.39 11.32
N LEU A 80 10.77 11.21 11.43
CA LEU A 80 10.12 9.92 11.27
C LEU A 80 10.85 8.86 12.09
N LEU A 81 10.09 7.99 12.77
CA LEU A 81 10.62 6.77 13.38
C LEU A 81 10.31 5.57 12.49
N HIS A 82 11.33 4.81 12.10
CA HIS A 82 11.18 3.54 11.41
C HIS A 82 11.58 2.40 12.35
N VAL A 83 10.58 1.69 12.87
CA VAL A 83 10.74 0.53 13.73
C VAL A 83 11.01 -0.72 12.87
N HIS A 84 11.93 -1.58 13.27
CA HIS A 84 12.15 -2.88 12.65
C HIS A 84 11.94 -4.01 13.66
N ALA A 85 11.11 -4.98 13.28
CA ALA A 85 10.71 -6.11 14.11
C ALA A 85 11.01 -7.45 13.43
N GLY A 86 11.31 -8.45 14.25
CA GLY A 86 11.59 -9.82 13.81
C GLY A 86 10.35 -10.68 13.90
N ILE A 87 9.78 -10.81 15.11
CA ILE A 87 8.73 -11.80 15.42
C ILE A 87 7.52 -11.07 16.03
N GLY A 88 7.16 -9.91 15.47
CA GLY A 88 6.01 -9.10 15.90
C GLY A 88 6.17 -8.39 17.25
N TRP A 89 6.86 -8.92 18.26
CA TRP A 89 6.91 -8.29 19.59
C TRP A 89 7.81 -7.06 19.71
N GLU A 90 8.80 -6.89 18.82
CA GLU A 90 9.78 -5.81 18.96
C GLU A 90 9.18 -4.41 18.71
N GLY A 91 9.68 -3.40 19.42
CA GLY A 91 9.55 -2.00 19.07
C GLY A 91 8.18 -1.36 19.31
N HIS A 92 7.23 -2.03 19.96
CA HIS A 92 5.94 -1.42 20.30
C HIS A 92 6.08 -0.21 21.23
N ASP A 93 6.98 -0.24 22.22
CA ASP A 93 7.26 0.93 23.08
C ASP A 93 8.02 2.05 22.35
N LEU A 94 8.82 1.71 21.35
CA LEU A 94 9.48 2.68 20.48
C LEU A 94 8.45 3.41 19.62
N ALA A 95 7.52 2.67 19.00
CA ALA A 95 6.38 3.21 18.27
C ALA A 95 5.52 4.12 19.16
N ARG A 96 5.09 3.65 20.33
CA ARG A 96 4.33 4.46 21.32
C ARG A 96 5.05 5.77 21.67
N SER A 97 6.37 5.72 21.86
CA SER A 97 7.18 6.91 22.20
C SER A 97 7.19 7.96 21.09
N ALA A 98 7.17 7.56 19.82
CA ALA A 98 7.09 8.47 18.68
C ALA A 98 5.66 8.98 18.42
N LEU A 99 4.66 8.11 18.51
CA LEU A 99 3.24 8.46 18.35
C LEU A 99 2.79 9.49 19.40
N ALA A 100 3.25 9.35 20.65
CA ALA A 100 2.99 10.32 21.72
C ALA A 100 3.58 11.73 21.45
N LEU A 101 4.50 11.84 20.49
CA LEU A 101 5.11 13.10 20.04
C LEU A 101 4.54 13.59 18.68
N GLY A 102 3.56 12.87 18.12
CA GLY A 102 3.01 13.17 16.79
C GLY A 102 3.99 12.92 15.64
N LEU A 103 5.00 12.08 15.85
CA LEU A 103 5.94 11.67 14.80
C LEU A 103 5.34 10.51 13.99
N PRO A 104 5.40 10.54 12.65
CA PRO A 104 5.05 9.38 11.84
C PRO A 104 5.89 8.16 12.21
N VAL A 105 5.22 7.01 12.28
CA VAL A 105 5.84 5.71 12.57
C VAL A 105 5.62 4.76 11.40
N ILE A 106 6.73 4.29 10.85
CA ILE A 106 6.77 3.16 9.91
C ILE A 106 7.28 1.95 10.67
N ARG A 107 6.81 0.75 10.33
CA ARG A 107 7.23 -0.52 10.94
C ARG A 107 7.55 -1.56 9.87
N THR A 108 8.77 -2.09 9.81
CA THR A 108 9.11 -3.23 8.95
C THR A 108 9.11 -4.54 9.72
N GLU A 109 8.36 -5.52 9.20
CA GLU A 109 8.34 -6.90 9.66
C GLU A 109 9.26 -7.77 8.78
N HIS A 110 10.25 -8.42 9.41
CA HIS A 110 11.33 -9.15 8.72
C HIS A 110 11.07 -10.65 8.53
N LEU A 111 10.00 -11.19 9.11
CA LEU A 111 9.57 -12.58 8.98
C LEU A 111 8.07 -12.64 8.63
N PRO A 112 7.53 -13.79 8.17
CA PRO A 112 6.09 -14.01 8.08
C PRO A 112 5.41 -13.93 9.45
N TYR A 113 4.07 -13.82 9.45
CA TYR A 113 3.28 -13.78 10.68
C TYR A 113 3.31 -15.16 11.34
N VAL A 114 3.85 -15.23 12.57
CA VAL A 114 4.07 -16.48 13.32
C VAL A 114 3.54 -16.43 14.75
N LEU A 115 2.73 -15.42 15.09
CA LEU A 115 2.12 -15.30 16.42
C LEU A 115 0.95 -16.28 16.56
N THR A 116 1.12 -17.30 17.39
CA THR A 116 0.11 -18.34 17.64
C THR A 116 -0.69 -18.14 18.93
N ASP A 117 -0.10 -17.45 19.90
CA ASP A 117 -0.70 -17.14 21.21
C ASP A 117 -1.64 -15.92 21.15
N ASP A 118 -2.79 -16.00 21.81
CA ASP A 118 -3.85 -14.99 21.66
C ASP A 118 -3.54 -13.66 22.38
N GLU A 119 -2.85 -13.68 23.54
CA GLU A 119 -2.40 -12.45 24.22
C GLU A 119 -1.36 -11.73 23.35
N GLN A 120 -0.45 -12.49 22.71
CA GLN A 120 0.53 -11.93 21.77
C GLN A 120 -0.13 -11.32 20.53
N LYS A 121 -1.18 -11.93 19.98
CA LYS A 121 -1.95 -11.37 18.86
C LYS A 121 -2.62 -10.05 19.26
N GLU A 122 -3.35 -10.03 20.38
CA GLU A 122 -4.05 -8.84 20.88
C GLU A 122 -3.08 -7.67 21.08
N ARG A 123 -2.00 -7.90 21.83
CA ARG A 123 -0.93 -6.90 22.06
C ARG A 123 -0.25 -6.44 20.77
N TYR A 124 -0.13 -7.32 19.78
CA TYR A 124 0.38 -6.95 18.46
C TYR A 124 -0.59 -6.01 17.73
N PHE A 125 -1.89 -6.35 17.67
CA PHE A 125 -2.92 -5.51 17.06
C PHE A 125 -3.02 -4.13 17.72
N GLU A 126 -3.06 -4.07 19.05
CA GLU A 126 -2.98 -2.81 19.82
C GLU A 126 -1.74 -1.99 19.44
N GLY A 127 -0.59 -2.67 19.36
CA GLY A 127 0.70 -2.07 19.07
C GLY A 127 0.83 -1.52 17.64
N ILE A 128 0.06 -2.04 16.67
CA ILE A 128 0.06 -1.56 15.28
C ILE A 128 -1.14 -0.65 14.93
N ALA A 129 -2.16 -0.56 15.78
CA ALA A 129 -3.41 0.16 15.48
C ALA A 129 -3.20 1.59 14.97
N ASN A 130 -2.24 2.31 15.58
CA ASN A 130 -1.94 3.72 15.29
C ASN A 130 -0.65 3.92 14.46
N ILE A 131 -0.05 2.86 13.90
CA ILE A 131 1.11 2.97 13.02
C ILE A 131 0.67 3.41 11.62
N ASP A 132 1.41 4.34 11.01
CA ASP A 132 1.08 4.94 9.71
C ASP A 132 1.28 3.95 8.55
N GLN A 133 2.35 3.15 8.59
CA GLN A 133 2.67 2.15 7.57
C GLN A 133 3.38 0.94 8.17
N ILE A 134 2.91 -0.25 7.81
CA ILE A 134 3.59 -1.54 7.94
C ILE A 134 4.21 -1.90 6.60
N VAL A 135 5.48 -2.30 6.63
CA VAL A 135 6.26 -2.79 5.50
C VAL A 135 6.61 -4.25 5.74
N VAL A 136 6.43 -5.09 4.74
CA VAL A 136 6.81 -6.52 4.76
C VAL A 136 7.89 -6.79 3.74
N VAL A 137 8.84 -7.66 4.10
CA VAL A 137 10.06 -7.87 3.30
C VAL A 137 9.89 -8.81 2.10
N SER A 138 8.73 -9.43 1.93
CA SER A 138 8.42 -10.40 0.86
C SER A 138 6.93 -10.51 0.56
N LYS A 139 6.57 -11.10 -0.59
CA LYS A 139 5.18 -11.34 -0.99
C LYS A 139 4.56 -12.47 -0.18
N ALA A 140 5.35 -13.48 0.18
CA ALA A 140 4.92 -14.50 1.14
C ALA A 140 4.65 -13.91 2.54
N SER A 141 5.46 -12.94 3.00
CA SER A 141 5.13 -12.17 4.20
C SER A 141 3.85 -11.35 4.02
N GLU A 142 3.67 -10.65 2.90
CA GLU A 142 2.42 -9.90 2.62
C GLU A 142 1.17 -10.78 2.69
N GLN A 143 1.19 -11.95 2.03
CA GLN A 143 0.11 -12.92 2.12
C GLN A 143 -0.13 -13.38 3.56
N SER A 144 0.93 -13.76 4.28
CA SER A 144 0.86 -14.24 5.67
C SER A 144 0.27 -13.21 6.64
N TYR A 145 0.54 -11.91 6.45
CA TYR A 145 -0.06 -10.85 7.26
C TYR A 145 -1.51 -10.56 6.85
N CYS A 146 -1.83 -10.60 5.55
CA CYS A 146 -3.21 -10.47 5.05
C CYS A 146 -4.13 -11.59 5.58
N GLU A 147 -3.66 -12.84 5.57
CA GLU A 147 -4.37 -14.01 6.11
C GLU A 147 -4.63 -13.89 7.62
N ASN A 148 -3.83 -13.10 8.33
CA ASN A 148 -4.00 -12.78 9.75
C ASN A 148 -4.64 -11.40 9.98
N GLY A 149 -5.45 -10.90 9.03
CA GLY A 149 -6.31 -9.72 9.20
C GLY A 149 -5.62 -8.36 9.02
N ILE A 150 -4.41 -8.32 8.46
CA ILE A 150 -3.64 -7.08 8.27
C ILE A 150 -3.51 -6.82 6.77
N ALA A 151 -4.40 -6.00 6.21
CA ALA A 151 -4.52 -5.78 4.77
C ALA A 151 -4.75 -4.30 4.40
N GLY A 152 -4.68 -3.98 3.10
CA GLY A 152 -4.97 -2.66 2.55
C GLY A 152 -3.81 -1.67 2.65
N LEU A 153 -4.10 -0.37 2.57
CA LEU A 153 -3.10 0.72 2.41
C LEU A 153 -2.05 0.78 3.52
N LYS A 154 -2.33 0.24 4.71
CA LYS A 154 -1.36 0.15 5.81
C LYS A 154 -0.27 -0.90 5.56
N LEU A 155 -0.47 -1.89 4.68
CA LEU A 155 0.55 -2.90 4.36
C LEU A 155 1.20 -2.59 3.01
N THR A 156 2.52 -2.77 2.89
CA THR A 156 3.24 -2.65 1.62
C THR A 156 4.44 -3.59 1.58
N THR A 157 4.54 -4.42 0.54
CA THR A 157 5.79 -5.15 0.26
C THR A 157 6.90 -4.20 -0.20
N VAL A 158 8.04 -4.22 0.50
CA VAL A 158 9.33 -3.73 -0.02
C VAL A 158 10.33 -4.86 0.16
N PHE A 159 10.75 -5.48 -0.95
CA PHE A 159 11.71 -6.58 -0.87
C PHE A 159 13.00 -6.15 -0.17
N ASN A 160 13.62 -7.06 0.60
CA ASN A 160 14.98 -6.81 1.10
C ASN A 160 15.96 -6.55 -0.05
N GLY A 161 16.97 -5.73 0.22
CA GLY A 161 18.05 -5.39 -0.70
C GLY A 161 19.40 -5.46 -0.02
N VAL A 162 20.38 -6.05 -0.71
CA VAL A 162 21.77 -6.15 -0.22
C VAL A 162 22.74 -5.49 -1.17
N TYR A 163 23.81 -4.93 -0.63
CA TYR A 163 25.00 -4.61 -1.42
C TYR A 163 25.67 -5.91 -1.88
N PRO A 164 26.29 -5.96 -3.06
CA PRO A 164 27.02 -7.14 -3.49
C PRO A 164 28.20 -7.38 -2.54
N LEU A 165 28.40 -8.64 -2.11
CA LEU A 165 29.56 -9.00 -1.30
C LEU A 165 30.86 -8.76 -2.07
N GLU A 166 31.88 -8.22 -1.38
CA GLU A 166 33.25 -8.23 -1.87
C GLU A 166 33.79 -9.66 -1.78
N THR A 167 33.89 -10.33 -2.93
CA THR A 167 34.36 -11.71 -3.04
C THR A 167 35.85 -11.74 -3.37
N THR A 168 36.70 -12.07 -2.41
CA THR A 168 38.13 -12.32 -2.65
C THR A 168 38.45 -13.78 -2.33
N ARG A 169 39.08 -14.51 -3.27
CA ARG A 169 39.50 -15.89 -2.99
C ARG A 169 40.48 -15.91 -1.81
N PRO A 170 40.24 -16.72 -0.76
CA PRO A 170 41.16 -16.80 0.38
C PRO A 170 42.59 -17.16 -0.04
N PRO A 171 43.62 -16.66 0.68
CA PRO A 171 45.00 -17.14 0.54
C PRO A 171 45.10 -18.66 0.72
N LYS A 172 46.11 -19.30 0.10
CA LYS A 172 46.28 -20.77 0.17
C LYS A 172 46.33 -21.28 1.61
N SER A 173 46.99 -20.56 2.52
CA SER A 173 47.06 -20.92 3.93
C SER A 173 45.69 -21.04 4.61
N ILE A 174 44.74 -20.15 4.31
CA ILE A 174 43.38 -20.25 4.86
C ILE A 174 42.62 -21.44 4.26
N MET A 175 42.89 -21.77 2.99
CA MET A 175 42.32 -22.98 2.36
C MET A 175 42.94 -24.27 2.92
N GLU A 176 44.21 -24.24 3.31
CA GLU A 176 44.92 -25.33 4.00
C GLU A 176 44.42 -25.50 5.44
N ASP A 177 44.27 -24.41 6.20
CA ASP A 177 43.72 -24.39 7.58
C ASP A 177 42.28 -24.93 7.65
N LEU A 178 41.51 -24.77 6.58
CA LEU A 178 40.13 -25.29 6.44
C LEU A 178 40.09 -26.73 5.88
N GLU A 179 41.23 -27.29 5.49
CA GLU A 179 41.40 -28.61 4.86
C GLU A 179 40.61 -28.73 3.53
N LEU A 180 40.72 -27.71 2.66
CA LEU A 180 39.97 -27.62 1.39
C LEU A 180 40.68 -28.21 0.16
N GLU A 181 41.87 -28.80 0.31
CA GLU A 181 42.64 -29.27 -0.85
C GLU A 181 41.97 -30.47 -1.52
N GLY A 182 41.44 -30.25 -2.74
CA GLY A 182 40.65 -31.24 -3.47
C GLY A 182 39.20 -31.41 -3.01
N ALA A 183 38.74 -30.60 -2.04
CA ALA A 183 37.38 -30.70 -1.50
C ALA A 183 36.34 -29.91 -2.32
N ARG A 184 35.13 -30.46 -2.40
CA ARG A 184 33.96 -29.78 -3.00
C ARG A 184 33.17 -29.03 -1.94
N VAL A 185 33.07 -27.71 -2.08
CA VAL A 185 32.66 -26.84 -0.96
C VAL A 185 31.17 -26.56 -1.00
N LEU A 186 30.45 -27.07 0.01
CA LEU A 186 29.12 -26.59 0.36
C LEU A 186 29.25 -25.49 1.43
N LEU A 187 28.46 -24.42 1.32
CA LEU A 187 28.41 -23.35 2.31
C LEU A 187 27.00 -23.23 2.88
N THR A 188 26.88 -23.15 4.20
CA THR A 188 25.69 -22.60 4.85
C THR A 188 26.10 -21.47 5.79
N THR A 189 25.29 -20.42 5.86
CA THR A 189 25.56 -19.24 6.68
C THR A 189 24.25 -18.77 7.30
N ALA A 190 24.03 -19.12 8.56
CA ALA A 190 22.80 -18.83 9.28
C ALA A 190 23.01 -18.94 10.80
N ARG A 191 22.08 -18.38 11.59
CA ARG A 191 22.06 -18.57 13.04
C ARG A 191 21.66 -20.03 13.35
N PHE A 192 22.34 -20.70 14.28
CA PHE A 192 22.00 -22.07 14.69
C PHE A 192 20.74 -22.07 15.59
N THR A 193 19.58 -21.90 14.97
CA THR A 193 18.24 -21.94 15.59
C THR A 193 17.34 -22.92 14.84
N GLN A 194 16.25 -23.35 15.51
CA GLN A 194 15.28 -24.30 14.96
C GLN A 194 14.69 -23.83 13.63
N GLN A 195 14.40 -22.53 13.49
CA GLN A 195 13.98 -21.90 12.24
C GLN A 195 14.91 -22.24 11.07
N LYS A 196 16.23 -22.19 11.28
CA LYS A 196 17.24 -22.37 10.21
C LYS A 196 17.58 -23.84 9.95
N ASN A 197 17.00 -24.76 10.73
CA ASN A 197 16.95 -26.20 10.47
C ASN A 197 18.27 -26.86 10.02
N HIS A 198 19.38 -26.54 10.70
CA HIS A 198 20.67 -27.16 10.38
C HIS A 198 20.67 -28.69 10.60
N ALA A 199 19.71 -29.22 11.36
CA ALA A 199 19.55 -30.65 11.61
C ALA A 199 19.30 -31.43 10.32
N ILE A 200 18.38 -30.96 9.49
CA ILE A 200 18.03 -31.66 8.24
C ILE A 200 19.20 -31.70 7.24
N LEU A 201 20.08 -30.69 7.27
CA LEU A 201 21.31 -30.68 6.48
C LEU A 201 22.33 -31.70 6.99
N MET A 202 22.42 -31.92 8.32
CA MET A 202 23.24 -33.02 8.85
C MET A 202 22.64 -34.38 8.49
N GLU A 203 21.31 -34.53 8.53
CA GLU A 203 20.60 -35.77 8.16
C GLU A 203 20.74 -36.12 6.67
N ALA A 204 20.81 -35.11 5.79
CA ALA A 204 21.09 -35.28 4.36
C ALA A 204 22.56 -35.63 4.06
N LEU A 205 23.50 -35.18 4.90
CA LEU A 205 24.94 -35.25 4.62
C LEU A 205 25.50 -36.68 4.41
N PRO A 206 25.06 -37.74 5.14
CA PRO A 206 25.46 -39.12 4.87
C PRO A 206 25.12 -39.62 3.46
N ALA A 207 24.05 -39.11 2.84
CA ALA A 207 23.68 -39.45 1.47
C ALA A 207 24.51 -38.66 0.45
N ILE A 208 24.76 -37.37 0.73
CA ILE A 208 25.61 -36.51 -0.10
C ILE A 208 27.04 -37.06 -0.16
N VAL A 209 27.65 -37.32 1.00
CA VAL A 209 29.02 -37.86 1.14
C VAL A 209 29.18 -39.23 0.47
N ARG A 210 28.12 -40.04 0.40
CA ARG A 210 28.16 -41.35 -0.27
C ARG A 210 28.30 -41.22 -1.80
N ASN A 211 27.73 -40.18 -2.39
CA ASN A 211 27.78 -39.90 -3.83
C ASN A 211 28.98 -39.01 -4.20
N HIS A 212 29.34 -38.07 -3.32
CA HIS A 212 30.44 -37.12 -3.48
C HIS A 212 31.33 -37.14 -2.21
N PRO A 213 32.27 -38.10 -2.10
CA PRO A 213 33.09 -38.31 -0.89
C PRO A 213 34.15 -37.22 -0.68
N ASP A 214 34.32 -36.32 -1.64
CA ASP A 214 35.14 -35.12 -1.64
C ASP A 214 34.42 -33.89 -1.05
N VAL A 215 33.13 -33.98 -0.72
CA VAL A 215 32.36 -32.85 -0.18
C VAL A 215 32.82 -32.44 1.22
N LEU A 216 32.93 -31.13 1.43
CA LEU A 216 33.09 -30.48 2.73
C LEU A 216 32.05 -29.37 2.92
N LEU A 217 31.30 -29.43 4.03
CA LEU A 217 30.35 -28.41 4.44
C LEU A 217 31.01 -27.39 5.37
N LEU A 218 31.12 -26.15 4.91
CA LEU A 218 31.44 -24.99 5.71
C LEU A 218 30.17 -24.43 6.34
N ALA A 219 30.07 -24.48 7.67
CA ALA A 219 28.91 -24.02 8.43
C ALA A 219 29.29 -22.79 9.27
N ALA A 220 28.94 -21.60 8.78
CA ALA A 220 29.25 -20.32 9.43
C ALA A 220 28.04 -19.78 10.20
N GLY A 221 28.26 -19.35 11.44
CA GLY A 221 27.25 -18.83 12.33
C GLY A 221 27.42 -19.31 13.77
N GLU A 222 26.54 -18.80 14.64
CA GLU A 222 26.41 -19.20 16.04
C GLU A 222 24.93 -19.33 16.39
N GLY A 223 24.61 -19.99 17.50
CA GLY A 223 23.23 -20.07 18.01
C GLY A 223 23.04 -21.20 19.01
N PRO A 224 21.89 -21.23 19.70
CA PRO A 224 21.61 -22.18 20.77
C PRO A 224 21.65 -23.66 20.37
N GLN A 225 21.50 -23.98 19.08
CA GLN A 225 21.55 -25.37 18.61
C GLN A 225 22.95 -25.85 18.18
N LEU A 226 23.99 -25.01 18.21
CA LEU A 226 25.30 -25.34 17.62
C LEU A 226 25.87 -26.69 18.14
N ASP A 227 25.84 -26.91 19.45
CA ASP A 227 26.41 -28.14 20.04
C ASP A 227 25.49 -29.36 19.83
N THR A 228 24.18 -29.16 19.71
CA THR A 228 23.22 -30.20 19.28
C THR A 228 23.52 -30.66 17.85
N ILE A 229 23.80 -29.71 16.94
CA ILE A 229 24.10 -30.00 15.53
C ILE A 229 25.48 -30.66 15.37
N ARG A 230 26.47 -30.26 16.18
CA ARG A 230 27.77 -30.97 16.27
C ARG A 230 27.58 -32.43 16.71
N SER A 231 26.85 -32.63 17.81
CA SER A 231 26.55 -33.98 18.33
C SER A 231 25.78 -34.85 17.31
N LEU A 232 24.89 -34.23 16.52
CA LEU A 232 24.18 -34.91 15.44
C LEU A 232 25.14 -35.32 14.30
N ALA A 233 26.08 -34.46 13.90
CA ALA A 233 27.10 -34.80 12.91
C ALA A 233 28.01 -35.95 13.38
N ASP A 234 28.36 -35.99 14.67
CA ASP A 234 29.14 -37.07 15.28
C ASP A 234 28.35 -38.39 15.25
N ASN A 235 27.09 -38.37 15.71
CA ASN A 235 26.20 -39.54 15.72
C ASN A 235 25.92 -40.10 14.31
N LEU A 236 25.89 -39.24 13.29
CA LEU A 236 25.72 -39.61 11.89
C LEU A 236 27.05 -40.00 11.19
N GLY A 237 28.19 -39.88 11.88
CA GLY A 237 29.51 -40.25 11.35
C GLY A 237 30.07 -39.31 10.29
N VAL A 238 29.54 -38.09 10.18
CA VAL A 238 29.85 -37.12 9.11
C VAL A 238 30.71 -35.94 9.56
N SER A 239 31.12 -35.85 10.83
CA SER A 239 31.87 -34.70 11.38
C SER A 239 33.14 -34.34 10.61
N LYS A 240 33.85 -35.32 10.03
CA LYS A 240 35.01 -35.05 9.16
C LYS A 240 34.67 -34.26 7.89
N HIS A 241 33.42 -34.32 7.45
CA HIS A 241 32.87 -33.57 6.29
C HIS A 241 32.26 -32.22 6.69
N VAL A 242 32.41 -31.75 7.94
CA VAL A 242 31.87 -30.46 8.39
C VAL A 242 32.98 -29.61 9.03
N ARG A 243 32.93 -28.30 8.78
CA ARG A 243 33.72 -27.29 9.51
C ARG A 243 32.76 -26.27 10.12
N PHE A 244 32.61 -26.30 11.44
CA PHE A 244 31.84 -25.31 12.19
C PHE A 244 32.69 -24.06 12.43
N LEU A 245 32.47 -23.01 11.65
CA LEU A 245 33.36 -21.84 11.57
C LEU A 245 33.10 -20.76 12.63
N GLY A 246 32.02 -20.89 13.41
CA GLY A 246 31.55 -19.84 14.32
C GLY A 246 31.10 -18.59 13.57
N GLN A 247 31.00 -17.45 14.26
CA GLN A 247 30.68 -16.18 13.60
C GLN A 247 31.84 -15.71 12.70
N ARG A 248 31.54 -15.38 11.44
CA ARG A 248 32.50 -14.92 10.43
C ARG A 248 32.10 -13.55 9.88
N SER A 249 33.09 -12.74 9.51
CA SER A 249 32.91 -11.43 8.84
C SER A 249 33.28 -11.45 7.36
N ASP A 250 33.91 -12.53 6.89
CA ASP A 250 34.46 -12.70 5.54
C ASP A 250 33.59 -13.63 4.68
N ILE A 251 32.25 -13.54 4.82
CA ILE A 251 31.30 -14.38 4.09
C ILE A 251 31.50 -14.28 2.57
N GLY A 252 31.89 -13.12 2.03
CA GLY A 252 32.24 -12.96 0.61
C GLY A 252 33.42 -13.84 0.16
N ASN A 253 34.39 -14.07 1.04
CA ASN A 253 35.51 -14.97 0.75
C ASN A 253 35.07 -16.43 0.77
N LEU A 254 34.18 -16.82 1.70
CA LEU A 254 33.57 -18.15 1.74
C LEU A 254 32.68 -18.42 0.52
N MET A 255 31.86 -17.44 0.10
CA MET A 255 31.06 -17.51 -1.12
C MET A 255 31.94 -17.67 -2.36
N SER A 256 33.13 -17.06 -2.40
CA SER A 256 34.06 -17.16 -3.55
C SER A 256 34.69 -18.54 -3.76
N ILE A 257 34.59 -19.44 -2.78
CA ILE A 257 35.08 -20.83 -2.84
C ILE A 257 33.95 -21.87 -2.78
N ALA A 258 32.72 -21.45 -2.48
CA ALA A 258 31.57 -22.34 -2.42
C ALA A 258 31.10 -22.73 -3.83
N GLU A 259 30.93 -24.03 -4.07
CA GLU A 259 30.27 -24.53 -5.28
C GLU A 259 28.75 -24.45 -5.17
N ILE A 260 28.21 -24.61 -3.95
CA ILE A 260 26.78 -24.53 -3.66
C ILE A 260 26.57 -23.86 -2.30
N PHE A 261 25.64 -22.92 -2.23
CA PHE A 261 25.10 -22.39 -0.99
C PHE A 261 23.82 -23.13 -0.60
N VAL A 262 23.66 -23.51 0.67
CA VAL A 262 22.52 -24.28 1.17
C VAL A 262 21.81 -23.55 2.31
N LEU A 263 20.50 -23.31 2.16
CA LEU A 263 19.65 -22.73 3.22
C LEU A 263 18.40 -23.60 3.48
N PRO A 264 18.38 -24.38 4.57
CA PRO A 264 17.35 -25.38 4.81
C PRO A 264 16.16 -24.95 5.68
N SER A 265 15.96 -23.65 5.88
CA SER A 265 15.04 -23.07 6.87
C SER A 265 13.57 -23.55 6.78
N LEU A 266 12.91 -23.62 7.93
CA LEU A 266 11.47 -23.88 8.06
C LEU A 266 10.60 -22.69 7.62
N PHE A 267 11.09 -21.45 7.79
CA PHE A 267 10.43 -20.22 7.34
C PHE A 267 11.43 -19.07 7.20
N GLU A 268 11.15 -18.15 6.28
CA GLU A 268 11.94 -16.95 5.98
C GLU A 268 11.02 -15.80 5.54
N GLY A 269 11.38 -14.56 5.87
CA GLY A 269 10.79 -13.34 5.29
C GLY A 269 11.32 -13.11 3.87
N LEU A 270 12.48 -12.44 3.74
CA LEU A 270 13.32 -12.51 2.53
C LEU A 270 14.80 -12.66 2.97
N PRO A 271 15.43 -13.84 2.77
CA PRO A 271 16.70 -14.15 3.42
C PRO A 271 17.88 -13.44 2.74
N LEU A 272 18.48 -12.47 3.43
CA LEU A 272 19.61 -11.67 2.93
C LEU A 272 20.75 -12.54 2.38
N VAL A 273 21.07 -13.63 3.05
CA VAL A 273 22.18 -14.52 2.67
C VAL A 273 21.94 -15.26 1.35
N VAL A 274 20.68 -15.49 0.96
CA VAL A 274 20.34 -15.99 -0.39
C VAL A 274 20.61 -14.88 -1.40
N LEU A 275 20.16 -13.65 -1.15
CA LEU A 275 20.43 -12.50 -2.02
C LEU A 275 21.94 -12.25 -2.20
N GLU A 276 22.73 -12.45 -1.15
CA GLU A 276 24.20 -12.41 -1.16
C GLU A 276 24.81 -13.51 -2.04
N ALA A 277 24.35 -14.77 -1.90
CA ALA A 277 24.77 -15.88 -2.76
C ALA A 277 24.41 -15.62 -4.24
N MET A 278 23.21 -15.11 -4.50
CA MET A 278 22.76 -14.69 -5.84
C MET A 278 23.66 -13.57 -6.40
N ALA A 279 24.04 -12.58 -5.58
CA ALA A 279 24.92 -11.47 -5.97
C ALA A 279 26.36 -11.93 -6.30
N ALA A 280 26.89 -12.87 -5.50
CA ALA A 280 28.17 -13.52 -5.73
C ALA A 280 28.14 -14.42 -6.99
N GLY A 281 26.98 -14.98 -7.33
CA GLY A 281 26.82 -15.94 -8.43
C GLY A 281 27.10 -17.38 -8.00
N VAL A 282 26.77 -17.73 -6.75
CA VAL A 282 26.85 -19.09 -6.22
C VAL A 282 25.49 -19.79 -6.45
N PRO A 283 25.46 -21.04 -6.97
CA PRO A 283 24.25 -21.86 -7.03
C PRO A 283 23.63 -22.05 -5.65
N VAL A 284 22.30 -21.95 -5.54
CA VAL A 284 21.60 -22.06 -4.25
C VAL A 284 20.71 -23.31 -4.22
N VAL A 285 20.86 -24.14 -3.19
CA VAL A 285 19.88 -25.17 -2.80
C VAL A 285 19.09 -24.64 -1.60
N ALA A 286 17.76 -24.56 -1.71
CA ALA A 286 16.94 -23.90 -0.70
C ALA A 286 15.66 -24.69 -0.39
N SER A 287 15.20 -24.61 0.86
CA SER A 287 13.89 -25.15 1.22
C SER A 287 12.78 -24.36 0.51
N LYS A 288 11.71 -25.05 0.06
CA LYS A 288 10.57 -24.43 -0.65
C LYS A 288 9.63 -23.70 0.31
N VAL A 289 10.13 -22.61 0.89
CA VAL A 289 9.41 -21.69 1.78
C VAL A 289 9.28 -20.31 1.13
N GLY A 290 8.26 -19.55 1.51
CA GLY A 290 7.89 -18.29 0.87
C GLY A 290 9.04 -17.33 0.55
N GLY A 291 9.87 -16.97 1.54
CA GLY A 291 11.01 -16.09 1.32
C GLY A 291 12.09 -16.62 0.37
N ASN A 292 12.33 -17.94 0.35
CA ASN A 292 13.24 -18.55 -0.64
C ASN A 292 12.61 -18.56 -2.04
N TYR A 293 11.30 -18.71 -2.12
CA TYR A 293 10.52 -18.69 -3.35
C TYR A 293 10.53 -17.30 -4.00
N ASP A 294 10.26 -16.26 -3.22
CA ASP A 294 10.30 -14.87 -3.69
C ASP A 294 11.72 -14.46 -4.15
N ALA A 295 12.77 -14.93 -3.47
CA ALA A 295 14.15 -14.65 -3.84
C ALA A 295 14.54 -15.33 -5.17
N LEU A 296 14.41 -16.66 -5.27
CA LEU A 296 14.98 -17.44 -6.37
C LEU A 296 14.03 -17.58 -7.58
N GLY A 297 12.71 -17.53 -7.35
CA GLY A 297 11.66 -17.64 -8.38
C GLY A 297 11.17 -19.08 -8.61
N GLU A 298 9.99 -19.21 -9.20
CA GLU A 298 9.28 -20.48 -9.43
C GLU A 298 10.10 -21.52 -10.22
N ASP A 299 10.77 -21.08 -11.28
CA ASP A 299 11.55 -21.94 -12.19
C ASP A 299 12.88 -22.45 -11.59
N HIS A 300 13.21 -22.11 -10.34
CA HIS A 300 14.47 -22.52 -9.73
C HIS A 300 14.45 -24.03 -9.40
N PRO A 301 15.37 -24.85 -9.95
CA PRO A 301 15.24 -26.31 -9.91
C PRO A 301 15.67 -26.94 -8.57
N PHE A 302 16.43 -26.22 -7.73
CA PHE A 302 17.03 -26.79 -6.52
C PHE A 302 16.23 -26.49 -5.25
N TYR A 303 14.92 -26.75 -5.31
CA TYR A 303 14.02 -26.69 -4.15
C TYR A 303 13.79 -28.07 -3.55
N PHE A 304 13.67 -28.12 -2.23
CA PHE A 304 13.26 -29.32 -1.49
C PHE A 304 12.24 -28.99 -0.40
N CYS A 305 11.50 -29.99 0.10
CA CYS A 305 10.52 -29.79 1.18
C CYS A 305 11.26 -29.54 2.52
N PRO A 306 10.88 -28.54 3.35
CA PRO A 306 11.62 -28.20 4.58
C PRO A 306 11.75 -29.33 5.62
N THR A 307 10.98 -30.40 5.47
CA THR A 307 10.98 -31.60 6.34
C THR A 307 11.48 -32.86 5.63
N ASP A 308 12.11 -32.74 4.46
CA ASP A 308 12.63 -33.85 3.67
C ASP A 308 14.17 -33.80 3.51
N ALA A 309 14.88 -34.58 4.34
CA ALA A 309 16.32 -34.75 4.26
C ALA A 309 16.78 -35.50 3.00
N VAL A 310 15.94 -36.37 2.43
CA VAL A 310 16.26 -37.13 1.22
C VAL A 310 16.24 -36.19 0.02
N GLY A 311 15.16 -35.43 -0.15
CA GLY A 311 15.03 -34.41 -1.19
C GLY A 311 16.12 -33.32 -1.12
N LEU A 312 16.55 -32.91 0.09
CA LEU A 312 17.72 -32.04 0.25
C LEU A 312 18.99 -32.70 -0.31
N GLY A 313 19.25 -33.95 0.07
CA GLY A 313 20.40 -34.72 -0.41
C GLY A 313 20.39 -34.89 -1.94
N GLU A 314 19.22 -35.17 -2.52
CA GLU A 314 19.01 -35.28 -3.97
C GLU A 314 19.31 -33.95 -4.69
N MET A 315 18.78 -32.82 -4.21
CA MET A 315 19.02 -31.51 -4.83
C MET A 315 20.49 -31.07 -4.76
N VAL A 316 21.18 -31.35 -3.64
CA VAL A 316 22.63 -31.11 -3.54
C VAL A 316 23.41 -32.01 -4.50
N CYS A 317 23.11 -33.31 -4.56
CA CYS A 317 23.79 -34.22 -5.49
C CYS A 317 23.50 -33.89 -6.97
N LEU A 318 22.28 -33.44 -7.29
CA LEU A 318 21.90 -32.99 -8.63
C LEU A 318 22.74 -31.77 -9.06
N ALA A 319 22.84 -30.76 -8.20
CA ALA A 319 23.64 -29.56 -8.45
C ALA A 319 25.16 -29.87 -8.52
N LEU A 320 25.67 -30.75 -7.65
CA LEU A 320 27.08 -31.20 -7.69
C LEU A 320 27.40 -31.99 -8.98
N SER A 321 26.46 -32.79 -9.48
CA SER A 321 26.65 -33.62 -10.68
C SER A 321 26.44 -32.87 -12.00
N HIS A 322 25.76 -31.72 -11.98
CA HIS A 322 25.45 -30.93 -13.18
C HIS A 322 25.94 -29.47 -13.03
N PRO A 323 27.26 -29.23 -13.07
CA PRO A 323 27.83 -27.89 -12.88
C PRO A 323 27.31 -26.86 -13.90
N ASP A 324 27.00 -27.27 -15.13
CA ASP A 324 26.41 -26.39 -16.16
C ASP A 324 25.01 -25.87 -15.77
N LEU A 325 24.21 -26.70 -15.08
CA LEU A 325 22.91 -26.31 -14.52
C LEU A 325 23.10 -25.39 -13.31
N GLY A 326 24.09 -25.68 -12.46
CA GLY A 326 24.52 -24.79 -11.39
C GLY A 326 24.91 -23.40 -11.92
N GLU A 327 25.77 -23.33 -12.93
CA GLU A 327 26.21 -22.05 -13.52
C GLU A 327 25.04 -21.31 -14.18
N THR A 328 24.14 -22.04 -14.88
CA THR A 328 22.95 -21.47 -15.53
C THR A 328 21.99 -20.85 -14.51
N THR A 329 21.68 -21.57 -13.43
CA THR A 329 20.81 -21.10 -12.34
C THR A 329 21.44 -19.94 -11.58
N ALA A 330 22.74 -20.01 -11.26
CA ALA A 330 23.47 -18.92 -10.62
C ALA A 330 23.50 -17.65 -11.49
N LYS A 331 23.69 -17.78 -12.82
CA LYS A 331 23.57 -16.67 -13.77
C LYS A 331 22.16 -16.07 -13.78
N ALA A 332 21.11 -16.89 -13.73
CA ALA A 332 19.72 -16.44 -13.68
C ALA A 332 19.41 -15.69 -12.37
N ALA A 333 19.76 -16.29 -11.24
CA ALA A 333 19.65 -15.73 -9.91
C ALA A 333 20.40 -14.39 -9.78
N ARG A 334 21.61 -14.28 -10.32
CA ARG A 334 22.40 -13.03 -10.35
C ARG A 334 21.77 -11.93 -11.21
N ARG A 335 21.08 -12.28 -12.31
CA ARG A 335 20.26 -11.32 -13.09
C ARG A 335 19.08 -10.83 -12.25
N ARG A 336 18.36 -11.75 -11.58
CA ARG A 336 17.22 -11.41 -10.71
C ARG A 336 17.64 -10.51 -9.54
N TYR A 337 18.76 -10.82 -8.89
CA TYR A 337 19.38 -9.96 -7.86
C TYR A 337 19.59 -8.52 -8.35
N ARG A 338 20.25 -8.34 -9.51
CA ARG A 338 20.50 -7.00 -10.08
C ARG A 338 19.23 -6.23 -10.43
N ALA A 339 18.16 -6.93 -10.79
CA ALA A 339 16.89 -6.31 -11.16
C ALA A 339 15.98 -5.99 -9.96
N GLN A 340 16.03 -6.79 -8.88
CA GLN A 340 14.99 -6.78 -7.83
C GLN A 340 15.52 -6.69 -6.39
N PHE A 341 16.81 -6.89 -6.13
CA PHE A 341 17.31 -7.11 -4.75
C PHE A 341 18.57 -6.30 -4.39
N SER A 342 18.84 -5.20 -5.09
CA SER A 342 19.87 -4.23 -4.67
C SER A 342 19.42 -3.39 -3.47
N ALA A 343 20.38 -2.96 -2.65
CA ALA A 343 20.12 -2.07 -1.51
C ALA A 343 19.60 -0.69 -1.95
N GLU A 344 20.06 -0.19 -3.10
CA GLU A 344 19.66 1.10 -3.67
C GLU A 344 18.19 1.12 -4.10
N ARG A 345 17.68 0.01 -4.66
CA ARG A 345 16.26 -0.12 -5.02
C ARG A 345 15.39 -0.22 -3.75
N MET A 346 15.77 -1.07 -2.79
CA MET A 346 15.09 -1.15 -1.48
C MET A 346 15.00 0.23 -0.80
N ALA A 347 16.10 0.99 -0.84
CA ALA A 347 16.16 2.33 -0.28
C ALA A 347 15.33 3.34 -1.08
N ALA A 348 15.28 3.24 -2.42
CA ALA A 348 14.41 4.11 -3.23
C ALA A 348 12.93 3.88 -2.94
N GLU A 349 12.48 2.63 -2.84
CA GLU A 349 11.09 2.28 -2.47
C GLU A 349 10.77 2.73 -1.04
N THR A 350 11.63 2.42 -0.06
CA THR A 350 11.46 2.87 1.32
C THR A 350 11.48 4.41 1.43
N ALA A 351 12.31 5.10 0.64
CA ALA A 351 12.34 6.57 0.60
C ALA A 351 11.03 7.15 0.07
N SER A 352 10.39 6.52 -0.93
CA SER A 352 9.07 6.93 -1.40
C SER A 352 8.03 6.81 -0.28
N ILE A 353 8.05 5.72 0.50
CA ILE A 353 7.20 5.57 1.69
C ILE A 353 7.52 6.69 2.69
N TYR A 354 8.79 6.93 3.02
CA TYR A 354 9.19 8.01 3.93
C TYR A 354 8.64 9.36 3.46
N LEU A 355 8.77 9.70 2.18
CA LEU A 355 8.30 10.98 1.64
C LEU A 355 6.77 11.13 1.76
N ARG A 356 5.97 10.07 1.60
CA ARG A 356 4.50 10.09 1.83
C ARG A 356 4.12 10.47 3.26
N HIS A 357 4.96 10.16 4.24
CA HIS A 357 4.72 10.46 5.66
C HIS A 357 5.49 11.70 6.16
N LEU A 358 6.65 12.01 5.59
CA LEU A 358 7.44 13.21 5.88
C LEU A 358 6.78 14.48 5.37
N THR A 359 6.06 14.39 4.24
CA THR A 359 5.13 15.45 3.79
C THR A 359 3.96 15.64 4.76
N GLN A 360 3.77 14.74 5.74
CA GLN A 360 2.73 14.84 6.77
C GLN A 360 3.28 15.20 8.19
N GLY A 361 4.61 15.15 8.39
CA GLY A 361 5.41 15.72 9.52
C GLY A 361 6.85 15.16 9.50
N SER A 362 7.96 15.78 9.93
CA SER A 362 8.24 16.97 10.79
C SER A 362 9.54 17.69 10.27
N PRO A 363 10.29 18.59 10.98
CA PRO A 363 10.17 19.13 12.33
C PRO A 363 10.16 20.68 12.41
N ILE A 364 9.81 21.23 13.58
CA ILE A 364 9.96 22.67 13.96
C ILE A 364 9.48 23.69 12.89
N ARG A 365 8.50 23.33 12.07
CA ARG A 365 7.42 24.26 11.81
C ARG A 365 6.28 23.91 12.73
N ARG A 366 5.66 24.94 13.30
CA ARG A 366 4.30 24.82 13.82
C ARG A 366 3.46 24.26 12.66
N LYS A 367 3.07 22.97 12.72
CA LYS A 367 1.66 22.67 12.45
C LYS A 367 0.91 23.39 13.58
N THR A 368 0.72 24.69 13.39
CA THR A 368 -0.51 25.31 13.85
C THR A 368 -1.56 24.45 13.14
N ILE A 369 -2.19 23.53 13.87
CA ILE A 369 -3.47 22.97 13.42
C ILE A 369 -4.27 24.21 13.08
N MET A 370 -4.59 24.40 11.80
CA MET A 370 -5.20 25.64 11.35
C MET A 370 -6.47 25.80 12.17
N GLU A 371 -6.51 26.78 13.08
CA GLU A 371 -7.64 26.87 14.01
C GLU A 371 -8.92 27.08 13.20
N THR A 372 -8.81 27.89 12.14
CA THR A 372 -9.83 28.13 11.12
C THR A 372 -9.27 27.85 9.72
N VAL A 373 -10.06 27.25 8.83
CA VAL A 373 -9.75 27.07 7.39
C VAL A 373 -10.52 28.08 6.55
N ARG A 374 -9.86 28.83 5.67
CA ARG A 374 -10.52 29.74 4.72
C ARG A 374 -10.95 28.99 3.46
N ILE A 375 -12.24 29.02 3.14
CA ILE A 375 -12.80 28.27 2.01
C ILE A 375 -13.38 29.23 0.96
N GLY A 376 -12.97 29.01 -0.29
CA GLY A 376 -13.60 29.58 -1.48
C GLY A 376 -14.60 28.62 -2.11
N PHE A 377 -15.67 29.13 -2.72
CA PHE A 377 -16.64 28.35 -3.47
C PHE A 377 -16.66 28.77 -4.94
N ILE A 378 -16.81 27.80 -5.84
CA ILE A 378 -16.83 28.02 -7.28
C ILE A 378 -18.06 27.32 -7.85
N GLY A 379 -19.02 28.11 -8.33
CA GLY A 379 -20.39 27.70 -8.64
C GLY A 379 -21.37 28.05 -7.51
N ALA A 380 -22.47 28.72 -7.84
CA ALA A 380 -23.56 29.08 -6.91
C ALA A 380 -24.80 28.17 -7.08
N GLY A 381 -24.61 26.93 -7.52
CA GLY A 381 -25.68 25.97 -7.80
C GLY A 381 -26.33 25.37 -6.55
N GLY A 382 -27.37 24.55 -6.75
CA GLY A 382 -28.11 23.91 -5.64
C GLY A 382 -27.25 22.99 -4.77
N ILE A 383 -26.27 22.30 -5.36
CA ILE A 383 -25.33 21.46 -4.59
C ILE A 383 -24.32 22.32 -3.79
N ALA A 384 -23.82 23.40 -4.38
CA ALA A 384 -22.99 24.39 -3.67
C ALA A 384 -23.72 24.95 -2.45
N ARG A 385 -25.02 25.25 -2.58
CA ARG A 385 -25.85 25.71 -1.45
C ARG A 385 -25.89 24.68 -0.31
N ARG A 386 -26.04 23.39 -0.61
CA ARG A 386 -26.05 22.32 0.41
C ARG A 386 -24.74 22.27 1.20
N HIS A 387 -23.60 22.30 0.50
CA HIS A 387 -22.28 22.35 1.15
C HIS A 387 -22.10 23.62 1.97
N LEU A 388 -22.47 24.79 1.43
CA LEU A 388 -22.40 26.07 2.17
C LEU A 388 -23.26 26.05 3.46
N ASP A 389 -24.47 25.51 3.41
CA ASP A 389 -25.36 25.40 4.58
C ASP A 389 -24.79 24.47 5.67
N ILE A 390 -24.06 23.41 5.29
CA ILE A 390 -23.36 22.50 6.21
C ILE A 390 -22.10 23.18 6.78
N ILE A 391 -21.26 23.72 5.92
CA ILE A 391 -19.92 24.21 6.24
C ILE A 391 -19.96 25.53 7.01
N ALA A 392 -21.00 26.35 6.81
CA ALA A 392 -21.27 27.51 7.66
C ALA A 392 -21.59 27.14 9.12
N GLY A 393 -21.91 25.87 9.41
CA GLY A 393 -22.09 25.33 10.76
C GLY A 393 -20.80 24.83 11.41
N PHE A 394 -19.64 24.95 10.75
CA PHE A 394 -18.35 24.55 11.33
C PHE A 394 -17.62 25.77 11.93
N ASP A 395 -17.54 25.80 13.27
CA ASP A 395 -16.82 26.85 14.05
C ASP A 395 -15.35 27.04 13.65
N ASP A 396 -14.79 26.06 12.95
CA ASP A 396 -13.39 25.96 12.56
C ASP A 396 -13.14 26.23 11.07
N VAL A 397 -14.08 26.95 10.43
CA VAL A 397 -14.09 27.37 9.02
C VAL A 397 -14.45 28.85 8.88
N GLN A 398 -13.87 29.51 7.88
CA GLN A 398 -14.26 30.84 7.41
C GLN A 398 -14.60 30.75 5.91
N LEU A 399 -15.82 31.09 5.54
CA LEU A 399 -16.22 31.23 4.14
C LEU A 399 -15.78 32.62 3.63
N VAL A 400 -15.02 32.67 2.53
CA VAL A 400 -14.33 33.92 2.10
C VAL A 400 -14.86 34.48 0.78
N GLY A 401 -14.89 33.68 -0.29
CA GLY A 401 -15.26 34.13 -1.63
C GLY A 401 -16.13 33.10 -2.35
N LEU A 402 -17.06 33.57 -3.19
CA LEU A 402 -17.91 32.74 -4.02
C LEU A 402 -17.87 33.24 -5.47
N ALA A 403 -17.34 32.42 -6.37
CA ALA A 403 -17.26 32.71 -7.80
C ALA A 403 -18.41 32.05 -8.58
N ASP A 404 -19.09 32.80 -9.45
CA ASP A 404 -20.02 32.25 -10.44
C ASP A 404 -20.11 33.21 -11.66
N PRO A 405 -20.11 32.71 -12.92
CA PRO A 405 -20.28 33.54 -14.13
C PRO A 405 -21.51 34.46 -14.10
N ASP A 406 -22.54 34.09 -13.35
CA ASP A 406 -23.66 34.96 -12.99
C ASP A 406 -23.32 35.72 -11.71
N LEU A 407 -22.75 36.92 -11.87
CA LEU A 407 -22.31 37.76 -10.75
C LEU A 407 -23.46 38.21 -9.83
N GLU A 408 -24.70 38.32 -10.33
CA GLU A 408 -25.86 38.62 -9.47
C GLU A 408 -26.19 37.42 -8.57
N ARG A 409 -26.16 36.20 -9.14
CA ARG A 409 -26.29 34.96 -8.37
C ARG A 409 -25.12 34.78 -7.39
N ALA A 410 -23.88 35.07 -7.80
CA ALA A 410 -22.70 35.00 -6.95
C ALA A 410 -22.85 35.91 -5.72
N ASN A 411 -23.15 37.20 -5.93
CA ASN A 411 -23.35 38.16 -4.85
C ASN A 411 -24.54 37.79 -3.94
N SER A 412 -25.64 37.33 -4.53
CA SER A 412 -26.83 36.91 -3.76
C SER A 412 -26.51 35.74 -2.84
N ALA A 413 -25.86 34.69 -3.35
CA ALA A 413 -25.45 33.53 -2.56
C ALA A 413 -24.40 33.90 -1.50
N ALA A 414 -23.37 34.67 -1.89
CA ALA A 414 -22.29 35.11 -1.01
C ALA A 414 -22.79 35.92 0.19
N SER A 415 -23.75 36.83 -0.05
CA SER A 415 -24.29 37.73 0.98
C SER A 415 -24.94 36.99 2.16
N VAL A 416 -25.52 35.81 1.92
CA VAL A 416 -26.17 34.99 2.96
C VAL A 416 -25.15 34.42 3.96
N PHE A 417 -23.91 34.20 3.51
CA PHE A 417 -22.83 33.58 4.30
C PHE A 417 -21.72 34.56 4.68
N GLY A 418 -21.90 35.87 4.45
CA GLY A 418 -20.89 36.89 4.74
C GLY A 418 -19.67 36.86 3.81
N MET A 419 -19.77 36.18 2.67
CA MET A 419 -18.72 36.06 1.65
C MET A 419 -18.76 37.23 0.66
N ARG A 420 -17.72 37.37 -0.17
CA ARG A 420 -17.74 38.25 -1.35
C ARG A 420 -18.04 37.46 -2.63
N GLY A 421 -18.89 38.02 -3.50
CA GLY A 421 -19.17 37.46 -4.83
C GLY A 421 -18.12 37.87 -5.88
N PHE A 422 -17.80 36.95 -6.79
CA PHE A 422 -16.83 37.13 -7.88
C PHE A 422 -17.39 36.60 -9.22
N PRO A 423 -16.98 37.18 -10.37
CA PRO A 423 -17.48 36.76 -11.68
C PRO A 423 -16.86 35.43 -12.16
N ASP A 424 -15.70 35.05 -11.64
CA ASP A 424 -14.99 33.82 -12.01
C ASP A 424 -13.98 33.42 -10.91
N ALA A 425 -13.44 32.21 -11.03
CA ALA A 425 -12.49 31.65 -10.08
C ALA A 425 -11.15 32.41 -10.03
N LEU A 426 -10.67 32.94 -11.16
CA LEU A 426 -9.40 33.67 -11.24
C LEU A 426 -9.48 34.99 -10.48
N ALA A 427 -10.58 35.74 -10.65
CA ALA A 427 -10.86 36.97 -9.91
C ALA A 427 -10.95 36.72 -8.40
N MET A 428 -11.61 35.63 -7.98
CA MET A 428 -11.65 35.23 -6.57
C MET A 428 -10.24 34.88 -6.05
N LEU A 429 -9.47 34.05 -6.77
CA LEU A 429 -8.13 33.61 -6.38
C LEU A 429 -7.07 34.73 -6.46
N ALA A 430 -7.37 35.86 -7.11
CA ALA A 430 -6.52 37.04 -7.14
C ALA A 430 -6.76 37.99 -5.95
N GLU A 431 -7.96 38.00 -5.37
CA GLU A 431 -8.35 38.92 -4.30
C GLU A 431 -8.58 38.26 -2.93
N CYS A 432 -8.86 36.96 -2.89
CA CYS A 432 -9.08 36.19 -1.67
C CYS A 432 -7.93 35.21 -1.41
N GLU A 433 -7.33 35.31 -0.23
CA GLU A 433 -6.54 34.20 0.30
C GLU A 433 -7.48 33.10 0.82
N ILE A 434 -7.43 31.93 0.18
CA ILE A 434 -8.14 30.73 0.59
C ILE A 434 -7.16 29.59 0.85
N ASP A 435 -7.54 28.70 1.77
CA ASP A 435 -6.76 27.53 2.17
C ASP A 435 -7.31 26.24 1.53
N ALA A 436 -8.57 26.26 1.09
CA ALA A 436 -9.18 25.23 0.26
C ALA A 436 -10.32 25.80 -0.63
N ALA A 437 -10.71 25.05 -1.66
CA ALA A 437 -11.84 25.39 -2.53
C ALA A 437 -12.90 24.26 -2.61
N PHE A 438 -14.15 24.64 -2.83
CA PHE A 438 -15.23 23.74 -3.26
C PHE A 438 -15.62 24.06 -4.70
N VAL A 439 -15.41 23.11 -5.61
CA VAL A 439 -15.73 23.20 -7.04
C VAL A 439 -17.08 22.52 -7.27
N CYS A 440 -18.13 23.32 -7.40
CA CYS A 440 -19.53 22.92 -7.51
C CYS A 440 -20.16 23.44 -8.80
N VAL A 441 -19.47 23.21 -9.93
CA VAL A 441 -19.84 23.67 -11.27
C VAL A 441 -20.53 22.56 -12.08
N PRO A 442 -21.23 22.86 -13.19
CA PRO A 442 -21.76 21.83 -14.09
C PRO A 442 -20.66 21.15 -14.94
N PRO A 443 -20.90 19.96 -15.53
CA PRO A 443 -19.88 19.12 -16.16
C PRO A 443 -19.01 19.82 -17.21
N PHE A 444 -19.61 20.71 -18.01
CA PHE A 444 -18.94 21.48 -19.07
C PHE A 444 -17.98 22.58 -18.57
N ALA A 445 -17.94 22.86 -17.27
CA ALA A 445 -17.16 23.94 -16.67
C ALA A 445 -15.97 23.46 -15.81
N HIS A 446 -15.78 22.14 -15.70
CA HIS A 446 -14.59 21.55 -15.08
C HIS A 446 -13.38 21.59 -16.02
N GLY A 447 -12.17 21.40 -15.46
CA GLY A 447 -10.90 21.40 -16.17
C GLY A 447 -10.07 22.60 -15.79
N ASP A 448 -10.36 23.77 -16.35
CA ASP A 448 -9.58 24.99 -16.14
C ASP A 448 -9.55 25.47 -14.68
N ILE A 449 -10.65 25.24 -13.94
CA ILE A 449 -10.77 25.60 -12.53
C ILE A 449 -9.82 24.74 -11.67
N GLU A 450 -9.84 23.42 -11.90
CA GLU A 450 -9.00 22.47 -11.18
C GLU A 450 -7.51 22.62 -11.55
N ARG A 451 -7.19 22.97 -12.81
CA ARG A 451 -5.83 23.32 -13.25
C ARG A 451 -5.29 24.49 -12.44
N GLU A 452 -6.03 25.60 -12.36
CA GLU A 452 -5.63 26.80 -11.62
C GLU A 452 -5.43 26.51 -10.11
N LEU A 453 -6.35 25.74 -9.51
CA LEU A 453 -6.22 25.31 -8.11
C LEU A 453 -5.01 24.40 -7.89
N ALA A 454 -4.74 23.48 -8.82
CA ALA A 454 -3.59 22.58 -8.77
C ALA A 454 -2.26 23.33 -8.94
N GLU A 455 -2.16 24.27 -9.88
CA GLU A 455 -0.98 25.13 -10.07
C GLU A 455 -0.68 25.95 -8.82
N ARG A 456 -1.70 26.52 -8.18
CA ARG A 456 -1.60 27.22 -6.89
C ARG A 456 -1.42 26.31 -5.68
N ARG A 457 -1.52 24.99 -5.87
CA ARG A 457 -1.44 23.95 -4.82
C ARG A 457 -2.49 24.13 -3.72
N ILE A 458 -3.68 24.61 -4.08
CA ILE A 458 -4.82 24.81 -3.18
C ILE A 458 -5.64 23.50 -3.13
N PRO A 459 -5.75 22.84 -1.96
CA PRO A 459 -6.63 21.69 -1.77
C PRO A 459 -8.07 21.96 -2.22
N PHE A 460 -8.73 20.98 -2.85
CA PHE A 460 -10.10 21.18 -3.29
C PHE A 460 -11.00 19.96 -3.19
N PHE A 461 -12.25 20.23 -2.86
CA PHE A 461 -13.37 19.33 -3.06
C PHE A 461 -13.96 19.59 -4.45
N VAL A 462 -14.31 18.55 -5.19
CA VAL A 462 -14.96 18.67 -6.50
C VAL A 462 -16.23 17.83 -6.56
N GLU A 463 -17.33 18.44 -6.98
CA GLU A 463 -18.57 17.69 -7.23
C GLU A 463 -18.48 16.84 -8.50
N LYS A 464 -19.29 15.79 -8.56
CA LYS A 464 -19.32 14.84 -9.68
C LYS A 464 -20.30 15.30 -10.77
N PRO A 465 -20.06 14.98 -12.07
CA PRO A 465 -18.91 14.27 -12.65
C PRO A 465 -17.67 15.15 -12.82
N LEU A 466 -16.50 14.54 -13.05
CA LEU A 466 -15.21 15.24 -13.09
C LEU A 466 -14.99 16.11 -14.33
N SER A 467 -15.60 15.74 -15.47
CA SER A 467 -15.49 16.43 -16.77
C SER A 467 -16.55 15.84 -17.75
N LEU A 468 -16.47 16.21 -19.04
CA LEU A 468 -17.23 15.58 -20.13
C LEU A 468 -16.42 14.55 -20.93
N ASP A 469 -15.10 14.69 -20.94
CA ASP A 469 -14.11 13.85 -21.63
C ASP A 469 -13.13 13.22 -20.63
N ILE A 470 -12.52 12.10 -20.99
CA ILE A 470 -11.64 11.36 -20.08
C ILE A 470 -10.26 12.00 -19.97
N GLU A 471 -9.81 12.66 -21.04
CA GLU A 471 -8.50 13.30 -21.16
C GLU A 471 -8.31 14.42 -20.13
N THR A 472 -9.30 15.31 -19.96
CA THR A 472 -9.32 16.33 -18.92
C THR A 472 -9.33 15.71 -17.51
N ALA A 473 -10.14 14.64 -17.35
CA ALA A 473 -10.12 13.68 -16.24
C ALA A 473 -8.71 13.29 -15.77
N GLU A 474 -7.99 12.66 -16.68
CA GLU A 474 -6.68 12.06 -16.46
C GLU A 474 -5.60 13.10 -16.22
N GLU A 475 -5.65 14.23 -16.92
CA GLU A 475 -4.69 15.31 -16.76
C GLU A 475 -4.81 15.97 -15.37
N VAL A 476 -6.02 16.34 -14.95
CA VAL A 476 -6.25 16.90 -13.60
C VAL A 476 -5.83 15.88 -12.53
N ALA A 477 -6.16 14.60 -12.70
CA ALA A 477 -5.76 13.53 -11.78
C ALA A 477 -4.24 13.39 -11.63
N CYS A 478 -3.46 13.75 -12.65
CA CYS A 478 -2.00 13.81 -12.59
C CYS A 478 -1.51 15.06 -11.85
N LEU A 479 -2.09 16.23 -12.13
CA LEU A 479 -1.72 17.51 -11.49
C LEU A 479 -1.97 17.54 -9.96
N VAL A 480 -2.88 16.69 -9.47
CA VAL A 480 -3.33 16.67 -8.06
C VAL A 480 -2.90 15.43 -7.27
N GLU A 481 -2.00 14.59 -7.77
CA GLU A 481 -1.59 13.33 -7.11
C GLU A 481 -1.10 13.53 -5.67
N ASP A 482 -0.29 14.57 -5.42
CA ASP A 482 0.23 14.95 -4.10
C ASP A 482 -0.63 16.00 -3.36
N LEU A 483 -1.86 16.27 -3.82
CA LEU A 483 -2.75 17.30 -3.26
C LEU A 483 -3.92 16.67 -2.50
N VAL A 484 -4.35 17.31 -1.40
CA VAL A 484 -5.57 16.91 -0.70
C VAL A 484 -6.77 17.22 -1.58
N THR A 485 -7.38 16.17 -2.13
CA THR A 485 -8.59 16.24 -2.97
C THR A 485 -9.66 15.27 -2.48
N ALA A 486 -10.92 15.66 -2.64
CA ALA A 486 -12.11 14.84 -2.34
C ALA A 486 -13.16 15.02 -3.44
N VAL A 487 -13.98 13.99 -3.68
CA VAL A 487 -15.02 14.00 -4.72
C VAL A 487 -16.41 13.66 -4.17
N GLY A 488 -17.45 14.28 -4.74
CA GLY A 488 -18.90 14.25 -4.39
C GLY A 488 -19.64 12.91 -4.21
N TYR A 489 -18.94 11.77 -4.10
CA TYR A 489 -19.54 10.45 -3.85
C TYR A 489 -19.92 10.22 -2.38
N HIS A 490 -20.83 11.05 -1.87
CA HIS A 490 -21.25 11.07 -0.46
C HIS A 490 -21.86 9.75 0.02
N TRP A 491 -22.42 8.91 -0.87
CA TRP A 491 -23.02 7.62 -0.49
C TRP A 491 -22.02 6.68 0.20
N ARG A 492 -20.72 6.79 -0.12
CA ARG A 492 -19.66 6.04 0.57
C ARG A 492 -19.52 6.35 2.07
N TYR A 493 -20.14 7.44 2.53
CA TYR A 493 -20.13 7.90 3.93
C TYR A 493 -21.39 7.50 4.71
N LEU A 494 -22.32 6.76 4.08
CA LEU A 494 -23.46 6.16 4.77
C LEU A 494 -23.01 4.92 5.57
N ASP A 495 -23.47 4.83 6.81
CA ASP A 495 -23.31 3.65 7.67
C ASP A 495 -24.02 2.40 7.10
N THR A 496 -25.09 2.59 6.32
CA THR A 496 -25.74 1.50 5.56
C THR A 496 -24.84 0.92 4.47
N VAL A 497 -23.99 1.74 3.87
CA VAL A 497 -23.01 1.28 2.87
C VAL A 497 -21.82 0.58 3.55
N GLU A 498 -21.44 0.98 4.77
CA GLU A 498 -20.47 0.24 5.58
C GLU A 498 -21.01 -1.14 5.99
N GLU A 499 -22.22 -1.21 6.53
CA GLU A 499 -22.90 -2.47 6.88
C GLU A 499 -22.98 -3.42 5.67
N ALA A 500 -23.29 -2.90 4.49
CA ALA A 500 -23.28 -3.70 3.26
C ALA A 500 -21.88 -4.20 2.88
N ARG A 501 -20.80 -3.45 3.14
CA ARG A 501 -19.42 -3.95 2.93
C ARG A 501 -19.13 -5.13 3.85
N ASP A 502 -19.44 -4.96 5.13
CA ASP A 502 -19.11 -5.96 6.16
C ASP A 502 -19.85 -7.28 5.94
N LEU A 503 -21.13 -7.22 5.53
CA LEU A 503 -21.94 -8.39 5.17
C LEU A 503 -21.43 -9.15 3.93
N LEU A 504 -20.63 -8.51 3.08
CA LEU A 504 -20.07 -9.10 1.85
C LEU A 504 -18.63 -9.62 2.02
N ILE A 505 -18.01 -9.42 3.19
CA ILE A 505 -16.69 -9.98 3.51
C ILE A 505 -16.80 -11.51 3.51
N GLY A 506 -16.07 -12.17 2.61
CA GLY A 506 -16.10 -13.63 2.44
C GLY A 506 -17.30 -14.18 1.66
N ASN A 507 -18.28 -13.34 1.30
CA ASN A 507 -19.43 -13.72 0.47
C ASN A 507 -19.69 -12.63 -0.60
N PRO A 508 -18.82 -12.50 -1.62
CA PRO A 508 -18.89 -11.42 -2.59
C PRO A 508 -20.10 -11.54 -3.54
N PRO A 509 -20.73 -10.41 -3.94
CA PRO A 509 -21.86 -10.44 -4.87
C PRO A 509 -21.49 -11.07 -6.22
N GLN A 510 -22.39 -11.87 -6.76
CA GLN A 510 -22.27 -12.51 -8.08
C GLN A 510 -23.15 -11.80 -9.13
N LEU A 511 -24.25 -11.20 -8.69
CA LEU A 511 -25.18 -10.43 -9.53
C LEU A 511 -25.46 -9.06 -8.91
N VAL A 512 -25.51 -8.05 -9.77
CA VAL A 512 -25.76 -6.64 -9.42
C VAL A 512 -26.92 -6.08 -10.25
N ALA A 513 -27.85 -5.35 -9.65
CA ALA A 513 -28.89 -4.62 -10.39
C ALA A 513 -29.08 -3.21 -9.82
N GLY A 514 -28.62 -2.20 -10.57
CA GLY A 514 -28.68 -0.79 -10.23
C GLY A 514 -29.79 -0.04 -10.95
N TYR A 515 -30.36 0.97 -10.29
CA TYR A 515 -31.49 1.73 -10.80
C TYR A 515 -31.33 3.24 -10.54
N TRP A 516 -31.64 4.06 -11.55
CA TRP A 516 -31.89 5.49 -11.39
C TRP A 516 -33.16 5.88 -12.16
N LEU A 517 -34.33 5.75 -11.52
CA LEU A 517 -35.63 5.94 -12.13
C LEU A 517 -36.27 7.23 -11.59
N ASP A 518 -36.24 8.29 -12.40
CA ASP A 518 -36.47 9.66 -11.96
C ASP A 518 -37.13 10.53 -13.05
N GLN A 519 -37.41 11.78 -12.72
CA GLN A 519 -37.85 12.84 -13.63
C GLN A 519 -36.67 13.51 -14.35
N THR A 520 -36.94 14.33 -15.36
CA THR A 520 -35.92 15.19 -16.00
C THR A 520 -35.55 16.34 -15.07
N PRO A 521 -34.26 16.53 -14.73
CA PRO A 521 -33.81 17.67 -13.94
C PRO A 521 -34.22 19.03 -14.53
N PRO A 522 -34.63 20.00 -13.69
CA PRO A 522 -35.02 21.34 -14.14
C PRO A 522 -33.97 22.16 -14.92
N PRO A 523 -32.65 22.08 -14.65
CA PRO A 523 -31.66 22.93 -15.33
C PRO A 523 -31.56 22.64 -16.82
N ARG A 524 -31.74 23.66 -17.67
CA ARG A 524 -31.74 23.50 -19.14
C ARG A 524 -30.41 23.00 -19.73
N TRP A 525 -29.29 23.21 -19.04
CA TRP A 525 -28.01 22.63 -19.46
C TRP A 525 -27.99 21.11 -19.32
N TRP A 526 -28.75 20.54 -18.36
CA TRP A 526 -28.85 19.08 -18.18
C TRP A 526 -29.50 18.42 -19.39
N TRP A 527 -30.42 19.13 -20.06
CA TRP A 527 -31.14 18.62 -21.22
C TRP A 527 -30.26 18.41 -22.46
N LYS A 528 -28.99 18.84 -22.38
CA LYS A 528 -28.00 18.86 -23.46
C LYS A 528 -26.89 17.85 -23.24
N GLN A 529 -26.82 16.84 -24.10
CA GLN A 529 -25.79 15.79 -24.06
C GLN A 529 -24.38 16.39 -24.07
N ALA A 530 -24.15 17.41 -24.89
CA ALA A 530 -22.88 18.13 -25.00
C ALA A 530 -22.52 19.02 -23.79
N ALA A 531 -23.42 19.19 -22.82
CA ALA A 531 -23.17 19.97 -21.60
C ALA A 531 -23.25 19.13 -20.31
N ALA A 532 -23.95 17.99 -20.35
CA ALA A 532 -24.23 17.17 -19.18
C ALA A 532 -23.65 15.75 -19.23
N GLY A 533 -23.27 15.24 -20.40
CA GLY A 533 -22.94 13.82 -20.59
C GLY A 533 -24.14 12.87 -20.50
N GLY A 534 -25.34 13.38 -20.21
CA GLY A 534 -26.57 12.60 -20.07
C GLY A 534 -26.71 11.93 -18.70
N GLN A 535 -27.83 11.22 -18.50
CA GLN A 535 -28.22 10.69 -17.19
C GLN A 535 -27.19 9.71 -16.59
N ILE A 536 -26.49 8.94 -17.43
CA ILE A 536 -25.45 8.00 -16.97
C ILE A 536 -24.29 8.72 -16.31
N VAL A 537 -23.80 9.81 -16.93
CA VAL A 537 -22.61 10.54 -16.48
C VAL A 537 -22.92 11.44 -15.29
N GLU A 538 -24.08 12.13 -15.29
CA GLU A 538 -24.41 13.10 -14.24
C GLU A 538 -25.10 12.46 -13.02
N GLN A 539 -26.08 11.58 -13.23
CA GLN A 539 -26.91 11.03 -12.15
C GLN A 539 -26.50 9.59 -11.76
N ALA A 540 -26.61 8.64 -12.70
CA ALA A 540 -26.39 7.22 -12.42
C ALA A 540 -24.93 6.88 -12.05
N THR A 541 -24.01 7.83 -12.19
CA THR A 541 -22.63 7.72 -11.72
C THR A 541 -22.52 7.37 -10.23
N HIS A 542 -23.49 7.75 -9.37
CA HIS A 542 -23.55 7.26 -7.99
C HIS A 542 -23.78 5.74 -7.88
N ILE A 543 -24.57 5.16 -8.78
CA ILE A 543 -24.84 3.72 -8.82
C ILE A 543 -23.62 2.97 -9.38
N ILE A 544 -22.95 3.54 -10.38
CA ILE A 544 -21.66 3.03 -10.89
C ILE A 544 -20.60 3.06 -9.78
N ASP A 545 -20.51 4.15 -9.03
CA ASP A 545 -19.56 4.30 -7.92
C ASP A 545 -19.82 3.30 -6.80
N LEU A 546 -21.08 3.18 -6.36
CA LEU A 546 -21.45 2.25 -5.30
C LEU A 546 -21.20 0.80 -5.73
N ALA A 547 -21.51 0.46 -6.99
CA ALA A 547 -21.22 -0.87 -7.54
C ALA A 547 -19.71 -1.15 -7.58
N ARG A 548 -18.89 -0.20 -8.04
CA ARG A 548 -17.42 -0.32 -7.97
C ARG A 548 -16.92 -0.49 -6.54
N TYR A 549 -17.42 0.35 -5.63
CA TYR A 549 -16.98 0.40 -4.24
C TYR A 549 -17.29 -0.89 -3.46
N LEU A 550 -18.41 -1.56 -3.77
CA LEU A 550 -18.86 -2.77 -3.08
C LEU A 550 -18.47 -4.09 -3.77
N VAL A 551 -18.28 -4.09 -5.10
CA VAL A 551 -18.10 -5.33 -5.90
C VAL A 551 -16.72 -5.41 -6.57
N GLY A 552 -16.01 -4.29 -6.71
CA GLY A 552 -14.72 -4.18 -7.40
C GLY A 552 -14.81 -3.49 -8.76
N ASP A 553 -13.70 -3.37 -9.48
CA ASP A 553 -13.65 -2.64 -10.75
C ASP A 553 -14.44 -3.32 -11.88
N ILE A 554 -14.96 -2.50 -12.80
CA ILE A 554 -15.74 -2.91 -13.97
C ILE A 554 -14.81 -2.94 -15.19
N THR A 555 -14.78 -4.06 -15.91
CA THR A 555 -13.84 -4.33 -17.01
C THR A 555 -14.49 -4.33 -18.39
N GLU A 556 -15.79 -4.62 -18.50
CA GLU A 556 -16.54 -4.57 -19.75
C GLU A 556 -17.91 -3.93 -19.52
N VAL A 557 -18.35 -3.10 -20.47
CA VAL A 557 -19.69 -2.51 -20.48
C VAL A 557 -20.34 -2.61 -21.86
N SER A 558 -21.65 -2.84 -21.89
CA SER A 558 -22.46 -2.81 -23.11
C SER A 558 -23.79 -2.10 -22.83
N GLY A 559 -24.14 -1.08 -23.63
CA GLY A 559 -25.26 -0.19 -23.37
C GLY A 559 -26.22 0.00 -24.54
N LEU A 560 -27.50 0.20 -24.22
CA LEU A 560 -28.55 0.63 -25.14
C LEU A 560 -29.25 1.87 -24.59
N SER A 561 -29.65 2.78 -25.47
CA SER A 561 -30.36 4.02 -25.12
C SER A 561 -31.57 4.28 -26.01
N ASN A 562 -32.53 5.05 -25.50
CA ASN A 562 -33.69 5.52 -26.25
C ASN A 562 -33.96 7.01 -25.99
N HIS A 563 -34.33 7.72 -27.05
CA HIS A 563 -34.63 9.15 -27.03
C HIS A 563 -36.12 9.35 -27.32
N LEU A 564 -36.79 10.15 -26.49
CA LEU A 564 -38.19 10.53 -26.68
C LEU A 564 -38.30 12.04 -26.67
N GLU A 565 -38.83 12.62 -27.75
CA GLU A 565 -39.17 14.03 -27.79
C GLU A 565 -40.30 14.33 -26.80
N ARG A 566 -40.15 15.42 -26.03
CA ARG A 566 -41.12 15.82 -25.00
C ARG A 566 -41.46 17.30 -25.16
N ALA A 567 -42.73 17.59 -25.42
CA ALA A 567 -43.21 18.97 -25.61
C ALA A 567 -42.90 19.89 -24.41
N ASP A 568 -42.95 19.36 -23.19
CA ASP A 568 -42.66 20.09 -21.95
C ASP A 568 -41.14 20.40 -21.77
N PHE A 569 -40.26 19.72 -22.52
CA PHE A 569 -38.80 19.84 -22.44
C PHE A 569 -38.22 20.13 -23.84
N PRO A 570 -38.51 21.32 -24.41
CA PRO A 570 -38.12 21.65 -25.78
C PRO A 570 -36.60 21.63 -25.95
N GLY A 571 -36.13 20.81 -26.89
CA GLY A 571 -34.71 20.63 -27.17
C GLY A 571 -33.98 19.69 -26.22
N LEU A 572 -34.68 18.80 -25.51
CA LEU A 572 -34.08 17.66 -24.81
C LEU A 572 -33.40 16.71 -25.82
N ASP A 573 -32.09 16.54 -25.73
CA ASP A 573 -31.31 15.66 -26.65
C ASP A 573 -30.48 14.57 -25.93
N VAL A 574 -30.51 14.53 -24.59
CA VAL A 574 -29.99 13.39 -23.80
C VAL A 574 -30.87 12.15 -23.92
N ALA A 575 -30.28 10.97 -23.69
CA ALA A 575 -31.02 9.72 -23.60
C ALA A 575 -32.09 9.78 -22.49
N THR A 576 -33.32 9.42 -22.83
CA THR A 576 -34.48 9.48 -21.91
C THR A 576 -34.70 8.19 -21.13
N ALA A 577 -34.24 7.08 -21.68
CA ALA A 577 -34.17 5.78 -21.02
C ALA A 577 -32.91 5.06 -21.51
N SER A 578 -32.25 4.32 -20.61
CA SER A 578 -31.03 3.60 -20.93
C SER A 578 -30.88 2.35 -20.06
N VAL A 579 -30.25 1.33 -20.62
CA VAL A 579 -29.86 0.11 -19.90
C VAL A 579 -28.44 -0.27 -20.28
N SER A 580 -27.63 -0.66 -19.30
CA SER A 580 -26.27 -1.15 -19.52
C SER A 580 -25.98 -2.42 -18.74
N SER A 581 -25.37 -3.40 -19.40
CA SER A 581 -24.78 -4.59 -18.79
C SER A 581 -23.32 -4.33 -18.44
N LEU A 582 -22.87 -4.90 -17.32
CA LEU A 582 -21.53 -4.71 -16.73
C LEU A 582 -20.87 -6.07 -16.47
N ARG A 583 -19.56 -6.17 -16.64
CA ARG A 583 -18.71 -7.22 -16.09
C ARG A 583 -17.74 -6.64 -15.07
N PHE A 584 -17.62 -7.29 -13.92
CA PHE A 584 -16.66 -6.93 -12.88
C PHE A 584 -15.40 -7.80 -12.98
N ALA A 585 -14.26 -7.26 -12.53
CA ALA A 585 -12.98 -7.99 -12.43
C ALA A 585 -13.07 -9.23 -11.52
N THR A 586 -14.01 -9.23 -10.57
CA THR A 586 -14.34 -10.37 -9.70
C THR A 586 -15.09 -11.50 -10.42
N GLY A 587 -15.48 -11.32 -11.68
CA GLY A 587 -16.31 -12.25 -12.44
C GLY A 587 -17.81 -12.03 -12.29
N ALA A 588 -18.24 -11.21 -11.32
CA ALA A 588 -19.62 -10.81 -11.15
C ALA A 588 -20.17 -10.10 -12.41
N VAL A 589 -21.48 -10.13 -12.58
CA VAL A 589 -22.18 -9.45 -13.68
C VAL A 589 -23.24 -8.50 -13.15
N GLY A 590 -23.47 -7.41 -13.86
CA GLY A 590 -24.42 -6.38 -13.42
C GLY A 590 -25.28 -5.81 -14.52
N THR A 591 -26.35 -5.13 -14.11
CA THR A 591 -27.10 -4.21 -14.96
C THR A 591 -27.31 -2.88 -14.26
N ILE A 592 -27.35 -1.78 -15.01
CA ILE A 592 -27.84 -0.48 -14.54
C ILE A 592 -28.95 -0.04 -15.50
N SER A 593 -30.10 0.32 -14.95
CA SER A 593 -31.25 0.86 -15.69
C SER A 593 -31.54 2.29 -15.25
N SER A 594 -31.66 3.22 -16.18
CA SER A 594 -31.92 4.63 -15.89
C SER A 594 -33.03 5.19 -16.77
N THR A 595 -33.84 6.10 -16.21
CA THR A 595 -34.75 6.93 -17.00
C THR A 595 -34.99 8.28 -16.33
N CYS A 596 -35.19 9.31 -17.15
CA CYS A 596 -35.62 10.64 -16.73
C CYS A 596 -37.07 10.95 -17.20
N LEU A 597 -37.81 9.93 -17.66
CA LEU A 597 -39.15 10.10 -18.25
C LEU A 597 -40.24 10.46 -17.24
N LEU A 598 -40.01 10.27 -15.94
CA LEU A 598 -41.05 10.42 -14.94
C LEU A 598 -41.37 11.91 -14.67
N ARG A 599 -42.33 12.14 -13.76
CA ARG A 599 -42.67 13.46 -13.21
C ARG A 599 -42.55 13.49 -11.67
N TRP A 600 -41.82 12.52 -11.13
CA TRP A 600 -41.52 12.32 -9.72
C TRP A 600 -40.27 11.40 -9.62
N GLY A 601 -39.53 11.45 -8.52
CA GLY A 601 -38.49 10.47 -8.22
C GLY A 601 -39.12 9.15 -7.78
N HIS A 602 -38.73 8.02 -8.39
CA HIS A 602 -39.41 6.74 -8.18
C HIS A 602 -38.57 5.71 -7.43
N ARG A 603 -37.36 5.41 -7.91
CA ARG A 603 -36.44 4.47 -7.25
C ARG A 603 -35.01 4.73 -7.69
N ILE A 604 -34.14 4.92 -6.70
CA ILE A 604 -32.70 5.05 -6.89
C ILE A 604 -32.05 4.08 -5.91
N GLY A 605 -31.16 3.21 -6.38
CA GLY A 605 -30.54 2.21 -5.52
C GLY A 605 -29.81 1.09 -6.25
N LEU A 606 -29.21 0.20 -5.47
CA LEU A 606 -28.37 -0.92 -5.91
C LEU A 606 -28.80 -2.21 -5.21
N HIS A 607 -29.15 -3.23 -5.98
CA HIS A 607 -29.34 -4.60 -5.51
C HIS A 607 -28.05 -5.40 -5.71
N LEU A 608 -27.69 -6.18 -4.69
CA LEU A 608 -26.54 -7.07 -4.66
C LEU A 608 -27.01 -8.46 -4.24
N PHE A 609 -26.61 -9.49 -4.98
CA PHE A 609 -26.96 -10.88 -4.69
C PHE A 609 -25.68 -11.71 -4.55
N ALA A 610 -25.48 -12.28 -3.36
CA ALA A 610 -24.42 -13.22 -3.01
C ALA A 610 -25.05 -14.58 -2.60
N ASP A 611 -24.25 -15.57 -2.19
CA ASP A 611 -24.81 -16.87 -1.82
C ASP A 611 -25.67 -16.75 -0.54
N GLY A 612 -26.92 -17.20 -0.62
CA GLY A 612 -27.91 -17.09 0.47
C GLY A 612 -28.27 -15.66 0.92
N LEU A 613 -27.85 -14.60 0.22
CA LEU A 613 -27.91 -13.21 0.69
C LEU A 613 -28.31 -12.25 -0.44
N ALA A 614 -29.32 -11.42 -0.20
CA ALA A 614 -29.64 -10.27 -1.04
C ALA A 614 -29.63 -8.97 -0.22
N ILE A 615 -28.98 -7.94 -0.75
CA ILE A 615 -28.92 -6.59 -0.15
C ILE A 615 -29.50 -5.59 -1.15
N GLU A 616 -30.43 -4.73 -0.70
CA GLU A 616 -30.84 -3.52 -1.41
C GLU A 616 -30.34 -2.29 -0.65
N LEU A 617 -29.59 -1.42 -1.34
CA LEU A 617 -29.22 -0.10 -0.88
C LEU A 617 -30.03 0.96 -1.63
N SER A 618 -30.69 1.86 -0.91
CA SER A 618 -31.31 3.09 -1.45
C SER A 618 -30.41 4.31 -1.15
N GLU A 619 -30.90 5.52 -1.42
CA GLU A 619 -30.23 6.77 -1.03
C GLU A 619 -29.98 6.90 0.48
N ARG A 620 -30.72 6.16 1.31
CA ARG A 620 -30.63 6.20 2.78
C ARG A 620 -30.85 4.88 3.50
N ASP A 621 -31.36 3.83 2.86
CA ASP A 621 -31.77 2.60 3.53
C ASP A 621 -30.92 1.41 3.06
N ILE A 622 -30.71 0.45 3.96
CA ILE A 622 -30.32 -0.92 3.62
C ILE A 622 -31.51 -1.86 3.90
N MET A 623 -31.73 -2.83 3.03
CA MET A 623 -32.59 -3.99 3.25
C MET A 623 -31.75 -5.25 3.05
N VAL A 624 -31.84 -6.20 3.99
CA VAL A 624 -31.04 -7.43 3.98
C VAL A 624 -31.97 -8.63 4.04
N ASP A 625 -32.05 -9.42 2.97
CA ASP A 625 -32.89 -10.62 2.85
C ASP A 625 -32.00 -11.88 2.83
N VAL A 626 -32.17 -12.72 3.85
CA VAL A 626 -31.52 -14.04 4.00
C VAL A 626 -32.55 -15.17 3.92
N GLY A 627 -33.69 -14.95 3.26
CA GLY A 627 -34.81 -15.89 3.17
C GLY A 627 -35.72 -15.93 4.40
N ALA A 628 -35.43 -15.13 5.44
CA ALA A 628 -36.21 -15.03 6.68
C ALA A 628 -37.13 -13.80 6.74
N GLY A 629 -37.19 -13.00 5.68
CA GLY A 629 -37.92 -11.73 5.62
C GLY A 629 -37.03 -10.60 5.09
N ARG A 630 -37.60 -9.39 5.00
CA ARG A 630 -36.95 -8.19 4.45
C ARG A 630 -36.86 -7.06 5.47
N PRO A 631 -36.10 -7.23 6.57
CA PRO A 631 -35.81 -6.11 7.47
C PRO A 631 -35.10 -4.99 6.69
N SER A 632 -35.47 -3.75 6.99
CA SER A 632 -34.81 -2.56 6.45
C SER A 632 -34.43 -1.62 7.59
N ARG A 633 -33.35 -0.87 7.37
CA ARG A 633 -32.78 0.10 8.31
C ARG A 633 -32.38 1.36 7.54
N THR A 634 -32.80 2.52 8.04
CA THR A 634 -32.36 3.83 7.55
C THR A 634 -31.02 4.22 8.18
N ALA A 635 -30.21 4.93 7.40
CA ALA A 635 -28.89 5.44 7.75
C ALA A 635 -28.92 6.48 8.88
N GLY A 636 -27.84 6.51 9.66
CA GLY A 636 -27.60 7.50 10.69
C GLY A 636 -26.83 8.72 10.17
N GLY A 637 -27.37 9.94 10.39
CA GLY A 637 -26.67 11.20 10.09
C GLY A 637 -26.85 11.73 8.66
N ASP A 638 -26.10 12.78 8.31
CA ASP A 638 -26.00 13.28 6.94
C ASP A 638 -24.64 12.88 6.34
N PRO A 639 -24.61 12.07 5.26
CA PRO A 639 -23.36 11.65 4.63
C PRO A 639 -22.55 12.82 4.03
N VAL A 640 -23.20 13.92 3.61
CA VAL A 640 -22.50 15.09 3.07
C VAL A 640 -21.80 15.86 4.19
N LEU A 641 -22.41 15.94 5.38
CA LEU A 641 -21.76 16.54 6.55
C LEU A 641 -20.48 15.78 6.92
N LEU A 642 -20.53 14.44 6.92
CA LEU A 642 -19.35 13.62 7.23
C LEU A 642 -18.27 13.75 6.14
N GLN A 643 -18.66 13.78 4.87
CA GLN A 643 -17.78 14.01 3.73
C GLN A 643 -17.07 15.37 3.80
N ASP A 644 -17.82 16.46 3.98
CA ASP A 644 -17.29 17.82 4.07
C ASP A 644 -16.34 17.95 5.27
N ARG A 645 -16.72 17.40 6.42
CA ARG A 645 -15.90 17.35 7.63
C ARG A 645 -14.57 16.63 7.39
N HIS A 646 -14.60 15.46 6.74
CA HIS A 646 -13.41 14.66 6.43
C HIS A 646 -12.46 15.37 5.45
N PHE A 647 -13.00 16.11 4.47
CA PHE A 647 -12.18 16.94 3.58
C PHE A 647 -11.51 18.08 4.36
N ILE A 648 -12.27 18.84 5.15
CA ILE A 648 -11.76 19.99 5.90
C ILE A 648 -10.73 19.54 6.96
N ASP A 649 -10.95 18.41 7.64
CA ASP A 649 -9.98 17.85 8.57
C ASP A 649 -8.66 17.47 7.89
N ALA A 650 -8.71 16.90 6.68
CA ALA A 650 -7.50 16.62 5.90
C ALA A 650 -6.76 17.92 5.51
N VAL A 651 -7.48 18.99 5.14
CA VAL A 651 -6.90 20.32 4.88
C VAL A 651 -6.23 20.91 6.13
N LYS A 652 -6.84 20.76 7.31
CA LYS A 652 -6.25 21.17 8.61
C LYS A 652 -5.02 20.35 9.01
N GLY A 653 -4.68 19.30 8.26
CA GLY A 653 -3.56 18.41 8.55
C GLY A 653 -3.84 17.40 9.69
N ARG A 654 -5.12 17.14 10.00
CA ARG A 654 -5.60 16.00 10.81
C ARG A 654 -5.57 14.70 9.97
N PRO A 655 -5.82 13.50 10.54
CA PRO A 655 -5.86 12.25 9.79
C PRO A 655 -6.82 12.31 8.59
N ASN A 656 -6.34 11.85 7.43
CA ASN A 656 -7.07 11.95 6.17
C ASN A 656 -8.04 10.77 5.99
N ASN A 657 -9.30 11.01 6.31
CA ASN A 657 -10.38 10.02 6.25
C ASN A 657 -11.25 10.14 4.97
N ILE A 658 -10.71 10.71 3.89
CA ILE A 658 -11.44 10.92 2.62
C ILE A 658 -11.67 9.56 1.92
N ARG A 659 -12.94 9.20 1.68
CA ARG A 659 -13.36 7.91 1.10
C ARG A 659 -13.37 7.83 -0.42
N CYS A 660 -13.27 8.98 -1.11
CA CYS A 660 -13.11 9.06 -2.56
C CYS A 660 -12.23 10.27 -2.91
N ARG A 661 -11.04 10.01 -3.45
CA ARG A 661 -10.10 11.02 -3.99
C ARG A 661 -10.21 11.07 -5.50
N TYR A 662 -9.65 12.12 -6.12
CA TYR A 662 -9.75 12.37 -7.56
C TYR A 662 -9.40 11.15 -8.44
N ARG A 663 -8.28 10.45 -8.16
CA ARG A 663 -7.85 9.26 -8.93
C ARG A 663 -8.80 8.06 -8.86
N ASP A 664 -9.58 7.90 -7.79
CA ASP A 664 -10.56 6.80 -7.69
C ASP A 664 -11.89 7.20 -8.33
N ALA A 665 -12.33 8.44 -8.13
CA ALA A 665 -13.45 9.02 -8.87
C ALA A 665 -13.25 8.95 -10.39
N LEU A 666 -12.02 9.12 -10.88
CA LEU A 666 -11.64 8.99 -12.28
C LEU A 666 -11.99 7.60 -12.85
N GLN A 667 -11.84 6.53 -12.07
CA GLN A 667 -12.19 5.18 -12.52
C GLN A 667 -13.72 5.01 -12.63
N THR A 668 -14.49 5.57 -11.69
CA THR A 668 -15.97 5.65 -11.82
C THR A 668 -16.37 6.46 -13.06
N HIS A 669 -15.70 7.59 -13.29
CA HIS A 669 -15.97 8.46 -14.44
C HIS A 669 -15.65 7.78 -15.78
N ARG A 670 -14.53 7.06 -15.87
CA ARG A 670 -14.16 6.24 -17.03
C ARG A 670 -15.24 5.21 -17.38
N VAL A 671 -15.81 4.52 -16.37
CA VAL A 671 -16.93 3.59 -16.59
C VAL A 671 -18.18 4.31 -17.09
N ALA A 672 -18.53 5.47 -16.52
CA ALA A 672 -19.69 6.25 -16.96
C ALA A 672 -19.57 6.72 -18.42
N LEU A 673 -18.38 7.20 -18.81
CA LEU A 673 -18.07 7.57 -20.20
C LEU A 673 -18.07 6.35 -21.13
N ALA A 674 -17.49 5.23 -20.73
CA ALA A 674 -17.51 3.98 -21.50
C ALA A 674 -18.93 3.44 -21.75
N ILE A 675 -19.83 3.56 -20.76
CA ILE A 675 -21.25 3.21 -20.93
C ILE A 675 -21.91 4.17 -21.94
N SER A 676 -21.66 5.47 -21.84
CA SER A 676 -22.18 6.47 -22.80
C SER A 676 -21.67 6.21 -24.22
N ASP A 677 -20.39 5.85 -24.38
CA ASP A 677 -19.80 5.54 -25.67
C ASP A 677 -20.34 4.23 -26.26
N SER A 678 -20.53 3.21 -25.42
CA SER A 678 -21.18 1.96 -25.80
C SER A 678 -22.62 2.20 -26.31
N MET A 679 -23.40 3.04 -25.64
CA MET A 679 -24.76 3.43 -26.08
C MET A 679 -24.79 4.18 -27.41
N ARG A 680 -23.72 4.91 -27.73
CA ARG A 680 -23.56 5.69 -28.96
C ARG A 680 -23.08 4.84 -30.14
N THR A 681 -22.21 3.86 -29.88
CA THR A 681 -21.58 2.99 -30.89
C THR A 681 -22.33 1.67 -31.10
N CYS A 682 -23.19 1.28 -30.16
CA CYS A 682 -23.80 -0.05 -30.03
C CYS A 682 -22.76 -1.18 -29.96
N GLN A 683 -21.57 -0.91 -29.41
CA GLN A 683 -20.48 -1.87 -29.22
C GLN A 683 -20.16 -2.06 -27.74
N THR A 684 -19.67 -3.24 -27.36
CA THR A 684 -19.10 -3.48 -26.03
C THR A 684 -17.78 -2.74 -25.90
N VAL A 685 -17.58 -2.03 -24.79
CA VAL A 685 -16.34 -1.32 -24.46
C VAL A 685 -15.62 -2.04 -23.33
N THR A 686 -14.32 -2.28 -23.50
CA THR A 686 -13.42 -2.79 -22.46
C THR A 686 -12.65 -1.62 -21.85
N ILE A 687 -12.43 -1.65 -20.53
CA ILE A 687 -11.95 -0.52 -19.70
C ILE A 687 -10.55 -0.78 -19.13
#